data_AF-A0A9P0BLJ3-F1
#
_entry.id   AF-A0A9P0BLJ3-F1
#
_cell.length_a   1.000
_cell.length_b   1.000
_cell.length_c   1.000
_cell.angle_alpha   90.00
_cell.angle_beta   90.00
_cell.angle_gamma   90.00
#
_symmetry.space_group_name_H-M   'P 1'
#
loop_
_entity.id
_entity.type
_entity.pdbx_description
1 polymer ?
#
loop_
_entity_poly.entity_id
_entity_poly.type
_entity_poly.pdbx_seq_one_letter_code
_entity_poly.pdbx_strand_id
1 'polypeptide(L)'
;MLLLFSVASVLSLALGQLHTPEVTIAQGKVIGSVASDGNYYEFHGIPYADSTSGIHRFKAPLPAPNFQSDFVANRKDIKCVRPLGVGYEGTEDCLVANIFTQSTSITSQLPVMVWIKGKEFDRTHEEDLSFKNFVERGIVVVSLNYRESVLGFLCLGTETAPGNAGLKDIIAGLKWVQDNIAQFGGNPNQVTLFGHGSGAAAVDLVTLSPMAEGLVHRAISQSGNAMAPWAVSRDNLRYAIHVAEGLGHVVTNIEELSEVFTRTSVAALMAIINELDLTDNSLAFAPCIEKADLANVQPFLSKTPTQIIDDGTFLQIPVIIGFVDNEGTIRADEALNDDWLTRMEESFSDFLQPDLKFSGDDDETRVAERIRSYYFGDESINLPHIDRYIQYHGHTMMMISSIREARNRAMKSSLNTATYLYQYSYRGTLGTQLEEPLNLDSAAHSDELAYLFYTGTTGQAPARDLTIRDILVERWTNFAKTGEPSTTSSEILWRPFTAVNHYYLHILADSDIGTSSSLESSLLNPHGNAIFFWEDIYSTHFLDAESNWVINDRNEDETTVAPTTAAPTTAAPGTTTPGVEIQTPETPEPGENEVTTAAPSGDATTVAPSSASTAVSYTLVIVTLFTLLSHLHSSQLLS
;
A
#
# COMPACT_ATOMS: atom_id res chain seq x y z
N MET A 1 -2.76 0.04 69.11
CA MET A 1 -4.06 0.08 68.41
C MET A 1 -4.32 1.39 67.64
N LEU A 2 -3.36 2.31 67.54
CA LEU A 2 -3.49 3.59 66.80
C LEU A 2 -2.64 3.67 65.52
N LEU A 3 -1.75 2.69 65.26
CA LEU A 3 -0.94 2.64 64.02
C LEU A 3 -1.59 1.86 62.87
N LEU A 4 -2.67 1.10 63.13
CA LEU A 4 -3.37 0.32 62.10
C LEU A 4 -4.44 1.12 61.34
N PHE A 5 -4.82 2.30 61.86
CA PHE A 5 -5.79 3.18 61.19
C PHE A 5 -5.15 4.21 60.26
N SER A 6 -3.85 4.51 60.36
CA SER A 6 -3.20 5.45 59.43
C SER A 6 -2.75 4.78 58.12
N VAL A 7 -2.55 3.46 58.12
CA VAL A 7 -2.16 2.72 56.90
C VAL A 7 -3.38 2.46 56.01
N ALA A 8 -4.58 2.33 56.57
CA ALA A 8 -5.83 2.19 55.80
C ALA A 8 -6.28 3.50 55.12
N SER A 9 -5.99 4.66 55.73
CA SER A 9 -6.31 5.97 55.13
C SER A 9 -5.30 6.45 54.09
N VAL A 10 -4.06 5.94 54.09
CA VAL A 10 -3.06 6.27 53.06
C VAL A 10 -3.14 5.32 51.85
N LEU A 11 -3.66 4.09 52.02
CA LEU A 11 -3.96 3.21 50.87
C LEU A 11 -5.26 3.55 50.12
N SER A 12 -6.14 4.40 50.70
CA SER A 12 -7.39 4.81 50.04
C SER A 12 -7.23 6.07 49.17
N LEU A 13 -6.01 6.59 49.01
CA LEU A 13 -5.70 7.82 48.26
C LEU A 13 -4.77 7.61 47.05
N ALA A 14 -4.51 6.36 46.64
CA ALA A 14 -3.69 6.03 45.47
C ALA A 14 -4.30 4.96 44.56
N LEU A 15 -5.62 4.76 44.62
CA LEU A 15 -6.40 4.20 43.52
C LEU A 15 -7.17 5.37 42.91
N GLY A 16 -6.46 6.28 42.24
CA GLY A 16 -7.11 7.05 41.20
C GLY A 16 -7.68 6.01 40.24
N GLN A 17 -9.01 5.85 40.19
CA GLN A 17 -9.65 5.13 39.10
C GLN A 17 -9.06 5.76 37.84
N LEU A 18 -8.21 5.02 37.11
CA LEU A 18 -7.92 5.37 35.72
C LEU A 18 -9.31 5.35 35.07
N HIS A 19 -9.87 6.55 34.89
CA HIS A 19 -11.19 6.69 34.30
C HIS A 19 -11.04 6.17 32.88
N THR A 20 -11.62 5.01 32.62
CA THR A 20 -11.60 4.42 31.29
C THR A 20 -12.32 5.40 30.37
N PRO A 21 -11.69 5.88 29.28
CA PRO A 21 -12.32 6.90 28.44
C PRO A 21 -13.55 6.29 27.76
N GLU A 22 -14.70 6.90 27.95
CA GLU A 22 -15.97 6.48 27.37
C GLU A 22 -16.51 7.58 26.45
N VAL A 23 -16.97 7.20 25.26
CA VAL A 23 -17.51 8.10 24.24
C VAL A 23 -18.81 7.51 23.72
N THR A 24 -19.86 8.32 23.55
CA THR A 24 -21.11 7.88 22.91
C THR A 24 -21.18 8.44 21.50
N ILE A 25 -21.24 7.55 20.52
CA ILE A 25 -21.35 7.88 19.09
C ILE A 25 -22.70 7.40 18.53
N ALA A 26 -22.97 7.64 17.25
CA ALA A 26 -24.25 7.27 16.63
C ALA A 26 -24.55 5.77 16.74
N GLN A 27 -23.51 4.92 16.65
CA GLN A 27 -23.61 3.46 16.71
C GLN A 27 -23.78 2.91 18.13
N GLY A 28 -23.49 3.70 19.16
CA GLY A 28 -23.56 3.27 20.57
C GLY A 28 -22.40 3.79 21.41
N LYS A 29 -22.24 3.21 22.60
CA LYS A 29 -21.17 3.59 23.54
C LYS A 29 -19.87 2.84 23.21
N VAL A 30 -18.75 3.55 23.20
CA VAL A 30 -17.41 3.07 22.93
C VAL A 30 -16.52 3.30 24.15
N ILE A 31 -15.81 2.26 24.56
CA ILE A 31 -14.89 2.28 25.71
C ILE A 31 -13.46 2.10 25.18
N GLY A 32 -12.60 3.08 25.43
CA GLY A 32 -11.19 3.06 25.02
C GLY A 32 -10.23 2.78 26.19
N SER A 33 -8.97 3.13 26.01
CA SER A 33 -7.92 3.04 27.03
C SER A 33 -7.03 4.29 27.03
N VAL A 34 -6.23 4.44 28.09
CA VAL A 34 -5.10 5.38 28.08
C VAL A 34 -3.94 4.68 27.37
N ALA A 35 -3.29 5.38 26.45
CA ALA A 35 -2.17 4.86 25.67
C ALA A 35 -0.97 4.50 26.57
N SER A 36 -0.22 3.47 26.17
CA SER A 36 0.94 2.99 26.94
C SER A 36 2.19 3.85 26.79
N ASP A 37 2.30 4.61 25.70
CA ASP A 37 3.46 5.43 25.33
C ASP A 37 3.27 6.93 25.60
N GLY A 38 2.15 7.34 26.21
CA GLY A 38 1.88 8.74 26.50
C GLY A 38 0.62 8.98 27.33
N ASN A 39 0.37 10.24 27.66
CA ASN A 39 -0.82 10.65 28.39
C ASN A 39 -1.92 11.11 27.42
N TYR A 40 -2.46 10.17 26.65
CA TYR A 40 -3.56 10.38 25.71
C TYR A 40 -4.45 9.13 25.63
N TYR A 41 -5.62 9.26 25.02
CA TYR A 41 -6.59 8.18 24.87
C TYR A 41 -6.47 7.50 23.51
N GLU A 42 -6.68 6.19 23.51
CA GLU A 42 -6.72 5.36 22.31
C GLU A 42 -8.02 4.54 22.25
N PHE A 43 -8.56 4.40 21.06
CA PHE A 43 -9.71 3.56 20.75
C PHE A 43 -9.39 2.77 19.50
N HIS A 44 -9.37 1.44 19.58
CA HIS A 44 -8.95 0.56 18.49
C HIS A 44 -10.06 -0.34 17.99
N GLY A 45 -10.13 -0.49 16.67
CA GLY A 45 -11.00 -1.47 16.02
C GLY A 45 -12.47 -1.08 15.95
N ILE A 46 -12.81 0.21 15.98
CA ILE A 46 -14.22 0.65 15.88
C ILE A 46 -14.69 0.43 14.44
N PRO A 47 -15.72 -0.40 14.17
CA PRO A 47 -16.19 -0.60 12.81
C PRO A 47 -16.84 0.67 12.26
N TYR A 48 -16.35 1.17 11.12
CA TYR A 48 -16.92 2.33 10.44
C TYR A 48 -17.83 1.94 9.26
N ALA A 49 -17.89 0.65 8.94
CA ALA A 49 -18.71 0.06 7.89
C ALA A 49 -19.13 -1.37 8.28
N ASP A 50 -20.16 -1.89 7.63
CA ASP A 50 -20.62 -3.27 7.81
C ASP A 50 -19.65 -4.29 7.18
N SER A 51 -19.90 -5.58 7.42
CA SER A 51 -19.16 -6.70 6.84
C SER A 51 -19.02 -6.55 5.32
N THR A 52 -17.81 -6.77 4.83
CA THR A 52 -17.54 -6.80 3.39
C THR A 52 -17.52 -8.21 2.83
N SER A 53 -17.71 -9.24 3.66
CA SER A 53 -17.62 -10.63 3.22
C SER A 53 -18.75 -11.08 2.28
N GLY A 54 -18.56 -12.23 1.62
CA GLY A 54 -19.60 -12.90 0.82
C GLY A 54 -20.07 -12.06 -0.36
N ILE A 55 -21.37 -11.78 -0.44
CA ILE A 55 -21.96 -11.02 -1.58
C ILE A 55 -21.52 -9.55 -1.62
N HIS A 56 -20.86 -9.06 -0.58
CA HIS A 56 -20.35 -7.68 -0.46
C HIS A 56 -18.86 -7.55 -0.80
N ARG A 57 -18.18 -8.67 -1.11
CA ARG A 57 -16.71 -8.78 -1.23
C ARG A 57 -16.03 -7.70 -2.05
N PHE A 58 -16.58 -7.37 -3.21
CA PHE A 58 -16.00 -6.40 -4.15
C PHE A 58 -16.86 -5.14 -4.33
N LYS A 59 -17.89 -4.97 -3.48
CA LYS A 59 -18.84 -3.85 -3.56
C LYS A 59 -18.46 -2.72 -2.62
N ALA A 60 -19.06 -1.55 -2.84
CA ALA A 60 -19.02 -0.45 -1.87
C ALA A 60 -19.51 -0.94 -0.49
N PRO A 61 -18.89 -0.49 0.61
CA PRO A 61 -19.26 -0.91 1.95
C PRO A 61 -20.63 -0.36 2.35
N LEU A 62 -21.34 -1.10 3.21
CA LEU A 62 -22.58 -0.64 3.84
C LEU A 62 -22.29 0.20 5.10
N PRO A 63 -23.26 1.01 5.58
CA PRO A 63 -23.08 1.84 6.77
C PRO A 63 -22.67 1.04 8.02
N ALA A 64 -21.97 1.70 8.95
CA ALA A 64 -21.52 1.09 10.21
C ALA A 64 -22.66 0.42 11.01
N PRO A 65 -22.44 -0.76 11.59
CA PRO A 65 -23.43 -1.44 12.41
C PRO A 65 -23.63 -0.74 13.77
N ASN A 66 -24.84 -0.85 14.34
CA ASN A 66 -25.09 -0.43 15.72
C ASN A 66 -24.59 -1.48 16.72
N PHE A 67 -24.08 -1.04 17.86
CA PHE A 67 -23.63 -1.91 18.93
C PHE A 67 -24.80 -2.37 19.80
N GLN A 68 -24.89 -3.67 20.08
CA GLN A 68 -25.91 -4.22 20.98
C GLN A 68 -25.59 -3.98 22.46
N SER A 69 -24.32 -3.72 22.77
CA SER A 69 -23.79 -3.40 24.10
C SER A 69 -22.64 -2.41 23.96
N ASP A 70 -22.13 -1.90 25.07
CA ASP A 70 -20.90 -1.09 25.09
C ASP A 70 -19.78 -1.79 24.29
N PHE A 71 -19.20 -1.09 23.33
CA PHE A 71 -18.14 -1.59 22.46
C PHE A 71 -16.77 -1.31 23.08
N VAL A 72 -16.03 -2.37 23.41
CA VAL A 72 -14.66 -2.25 23.94
C VAL A 72 -13.68 -2.11 22.78
N ALA A 73 -13.17 -0.90 22.57
CA ALA A 73 -12.29 -0.55 21.46
C ALA A 73 -10.81 -0.84 21.79
N ASN A 74 -10.45 -2.13 21.83
CA ASN A 74 -9.10 -2.61 22.17
C ASN A 74 -8.51 -3.59 21.14
N ARG A 75 -9.14 -3.74 19.97
CA ARG A 75 -8.72 -4.68 18.92
C ARG A 75 -7.65 -4.04 18.02
N LYS A 76 -6.37 -4.25 18.36
CA LYS A 76 -5.20 -3.75 17.59
C LYS A 76 -4.77 -4.69 16.45
N ASP A 77 -5.33 -5.89 16.40
CA ASP A 77 -4.92 -7.01 15.55
C ASP A 77 -5.66 -7.08 14.19
N ILE A 78 -6.62 -6.18 13.95
CA ILE A 78 -7.46 -6.24 12.75
C ILE A 78 -6.66 -5.72 11.55
N LYS A 79 -6.44 -6.60 10.57
CA LYS A 79 -5.81 -6.32 9.28
C LYS A 79 -6.73 -6.74 8.14
N CYS A 80 -6.69 -5.99 7.04
CA CYS A 80 -7.35 -6.40 5.80
C CYS A 80 -6.58 -7.53 5.13
N VAL A 81 -7.28 -8.32 4.30
CA VAL A 81 -6.66 -9.40 3.54
C VAL A 81 -5.60 -8.86 2.60
N ARG A 82 -4.42 -9.47 2.63
CA ARG A 82 -3.32 -9.15 1.72
C ARG A 82 -2.37 -10.33 1.49
N PRO A 83 -1.69 -10.38 0.33
CA PRO A 83 -0.65 -11.36 0.05
C PRO A 83 0.60 -11.15 0.94
N LEU A 84 1.39 -12.22 1.14
CA LEU A 84 2.64 -12.19 1.92
C LEU A 84 3.86 -12.72 1.12
N GLY A 85 3.74 -12.88 -0.20
CA GLY A 85 4.66 -13.66 -1.03
C GLY A 85 4.47 -15.17 -0.85
N VAL A 86 4.15 -15.63 0.36
CA VAL A 86 3.68 -16.99 0.63
C VAL A 86 2.46 -16.94 1.55
N GLY A 87 1.30 -17.34 1.02
CA GLY A 87 0.03 -17.30 1.76
C GLY A 87 -0.56 -15.90 1.85
N TYR A 88 -1.26 -15.61 2.95
CA TYR A 88 -1.92 -14.33 3.19
C TYR A 88 -2.15 -14.10 4.68
N GLU A 89 -2.44 -12.86 5.07
CA GLU A 89 -2.95 -12.53 6.41
C GLU A 89 -4.23 -11.70 6.34
N GLY A 90 -4.82 -11.40 7.50
CA GLY A 90 -5.98 -10.52 7.61
C GLY A 90 -7.34 -11.21 7.44
N THR A 91 -8.38 -10.40 7.42
CA THR A 91 -9.79 -10.82 7.33
C THR A 91 -10.57 -9.93 6.36
N GLU A 92 -11.64 -10.46 5.75
CA GLU A 92 -12.53 -9.65 4.90
C GLU A 92 -13.26 -8.57 5.74
N ASP A 93 -13.56 -8.88 7.00
CA ASP A 93 -14.21 -7.94 7.92
C ASP A 93 -13.17 -7.07 8.65
N CYS A 94 -12.56 -6.15 7.92
CA CYS A 94 -11.43 -5.36 8.39
C CYS A 94 -11.66 -3.84 8.46
N LEU A 95 -12.85 -3.35 8.10
CA LEU A 95 -13.15 -1.92 7.99
C LEU A 95 -13.35 -1.27 9.36
N VAL A 96 -12.23 -0.94 9.99
CA VAL A 96 -12.18 -0.35 11.33
C VAL A 96 -11.37 0.95 11.38
N ALA A 97 -11.77 1.82 12.31
CA ALA A 97 -11.12 3.07 12.64
C ALA A 97 -10.43 2.94 14.01
N ASN A 98 -9.20 3.45 14.09
CA ASN A 98 -8.47 3.66 15.33
C ASN A 98 -8.37 5.16 15.61
N ILE A 99 -8.64 5.60 16.83
CA ILE A 99 -8.62 7.01 17.23
C ILE A 99 -7.61 7.24 18.34
N PHE A 100 -6.82 8.30 18.19
CA PHE A 100 -5.84 8.75 19.17
C PHE A 100 -6.10 10.23 19.48
N THR A 101 -6.36 10.58 20.75
CA THR A 101 -6.78 11.93 21.13
C THR A 101 -6.39 12.28 22.57
N GLN A 102 -6.11 13.56 22.85
CA GLN A 102 -5.89 14.05 24.22
C GLN A 102 -7.20 14.38 24.96
N SER A 103 -8.34 14.39 24.28
CA SER A 103 -9.60 14.84 24.86
C SER A 103 -10.79 14.13 24.25
N THR A 104 -11.76 13.74 25.08
CA THR A 104 -13.08 13.25 24.66
C THR A 104 -14.17 14.31 24.84
N SER A 105 -13.79 15.58 24.98
CA SER A 105 -14.76 16.68 25.07
C SER A 105 -15.07 17.25 23.69
N ILE A 106 -16.35 17.31 23.34
CA ILE A 106 -16.83 17.93 22.09
C ILE A 106 -16.42 19.40 21.95
N THR A 107 -16.15 20.10 23.05
CA THR A 107 -15.74 21.50 23.03
C THR A 107 -14.27 21.70 22.63
N SER A 108 -13.48 20.62 22.55
CA SER A 108 -12.05 20.70 22.23
C SER A 108 -11.80 21.11 20.78
N GLN A 109 -12.64 20.65 19.83
CA GLN A 109 -12.62 21.04 18.42
C GLN A 109 -11.21 21.01 17.79
N LEU A 110 -10.44 19.97 18.08
CA LEU A 110 -9.07 19.81 17.60
C LEU A 110 -9.05 19.44 16.11
N PRO A 111 -8.07 19.92 15.32
CA PRO A 111 -7.90 19.46 13.94
C PRO A 111 -7.71 17.95 13.89
N VAL A 112 -8.23 17.33 12.83
CA VAL A 112 -8.24 15.89 12.64
C VAL A 112 -7.27 15.54 11.51
N MET A 113 -6.36 14.61 11.74
CA MET A 113 -5.53 14.01 10.71
C MET A 113 -5.93 12.56 10.50
N VAL A 114 -6.30 12.18 9.29
CA VAL A 114 -6.73 10.82 8.94
C VAL A 114 -5.60 10.13 8.18
N TRP A 115 -5.00 9.11 8.78
CA TRP A 115 -3.90 8.32 8.22
C TRP A 115 -4.44 7.19 7.36
N ILE A 116 -4.04 7.19 6.08
CA ILE A 116 -4.27 6.13 5.11
C ILE A 116 -2.99 5.33 4.96
N LYS A 117 -3.04 4.05 5.38
CA LYS A 117 -1.92 3.12 5.30
C LYS A 117 -1.68 2.69 3.84
N GLY A 118 -0.44 2.36 3.48
CA GLY A 118 -0.16 1.67 2.20
C GLY A 118 1.32 1.68 1.83
N LYS A 119 1.75 0.67 1.08
CA LYS A 119 3.04 0.62 0.37
C LYS A 119 2.80 0.41 -1.13
N GLU A 120 1.99 -0.57 -1.53
CA GLU A 120 1.66 -0.89 -2.95
C GLU A 120 0.20 -1.37 -3.17
N PHE A 121 -0.76 -0.85 -2.40
CA PHE A 121 -2.17 -1.28 -2.35
C PHE A 121 -2.40 -2.74 -1.90
N ASP A 122 -1.35 -3.52 -1.71
CA ASP A 122 -1.35 -4.91 -1.23
C ASP A 122 -0.35 -5.17 -0.09
N ARG A 123 0.35 -4.12 0.36
CA ARG A 123 1.37 -4.12 1.42
C ARG A 123 1.17 -2.91 2.32
N THR A 124 1.56 -3.01 3.59
CA THR A 124 1.58 -1.91 4.57
C THR A 124 2.94 -1.81 5.23
N HIS A 125 3.21 -0.66 5.84
CA HIS A 125 4.25 -0.55 6.84
C HIS A 125 3.98 -1.57 7.97
N GLU A 126 4.97 -2.40 8.29
CA GLU A 126 4.80 -3.48 9.28
C GLU A 126 5.03 -3.02 10.72
N GLU A 127 5.76 -1.92 10.90
CA GLU A 127 6.02 -1.35 12.22
C GLU A 127 4.78 -0.70 12.82
N ASP A 128 4.54 -0.97 14.11
CA ASP A 128 3.51 -0.29 14.89
C ASP A 128 3.81 1.22 14.96
N LEU A 129 3.08 2.00 14.16
CA LEU A 129 3.22 3.45 14.15
C LEU A 129 2.65 4.05 15.44
N SER A 130 3.40 4.97 16.06
CA SER A 130 2.86 5.80 17.12
C SER A 130 2.49 7.19 16.63
N PHE A 131 1.28 7.60 16.98
CA PHE A 131 0.76 8.93 16.68
C PHE A 131 1.01 9.93 17.80
N LYS A 132 1.78 9.56 18.84
CA LYS A 132 2.09 10.40 20.00
C LYS A 132 2.56 11.81 19.60
N ASN A 133 3.48 11.92 18.64
CA ASN A 133 4.04 13.20 18.22
C ASN A 133 2.99 14.18 17.68
N PHE A 134 1.96 13.66 17.01
CA PHE A 134 0.83 14.45 16.48
C PHE A 134 -0.15 14.80 17.60
N VAL A 135 -0.50 13.81 18.42
CA VAL A 135 -1.47 13.96 19.52
C VAL A 135 -0.97 14.97 20.56
N GLU A 136 0.33 14.95 20.89
CA GLU A 136 0.97 15.92 21.80
C GLU A 136 0.98 17.35 21.25
N ARG A 137 0.78 17.52 19.95
CA ARG A 137 0.63 18.83 19.28
C ARG A 137 -0.82 19.23 19.07
N GLY A 138 -1.77 18.59 19.75
CA GLY A 138 -3.19 18.94 19.74
C GLY A 138 -3.90 18.53 18.46
N ILE A 139 -3.55 17.37 17.92
CA ILE A 139 -4.21 16.76 16.76
C ILE A 139 -4.97 15.50 17.21
N VAL A 140 -6.18 15.30 16.69
CA VAL A 140 -6.84 13.99 16.76
C VAL A 140 -6.40 13.20 15.55
N VAL A 141 -5.81 12.03 15.77
CA VAL A 141 -5.43 11.14 14.67
C VAL A 141 -6.45 10.02 14.54
N VAL A 142 -6.91 9.80 13.31
CA VAL A 142 -7.72 8.64 12.93
C VAL A 142 -6.91 7.79 11.98
N SER A 143 -6.74 6.50 12.24
CA SER A 143 -6.19 5.57 11.26
C SER A 143 -7.29 4.66 10.74
N LEU A 144 -7.42 4.58 9.42
CA LEU A 144 -8.41 3.74 8.75
C LEU A 144 -7.73 2.52 8.12
N ASN A 145 -8.30 1.35 8.37
CA ASN A 145 -8.07 0.20 7.50
C ASN A 145 -9.01 0.29 6.29
N TYR A 146 -8.59 -0.11 5.10
CA TYR A 146 -9.43 -0.22 3.90
C TYR A 146 -9.03 -1.48 3.14
N ARG A 147 -9.92 -2.04 2.31
CA ARG A 147 -9.58 -3.26 1.55
C ARG A 147 -8.45 -2.99 0.57
N GLU A 148 -7.54 -3.95 0.51
CA GLU A 148 -6.31 -3.97 -0.27
C GLU A 148 -6.37 -5.05 -1.36
N SER A 149 -5.42 -5.04 -2.29
CA SER A 149 -5.24 -6.03 -3.36
C SER A 149 -6.54 -6.28 -4.15
N VAL A 150 -6.74 -7.50 -4.62
CA VAL A 150 -7.93 -7.92 -5.37
C VAL A 150 -9.25 -7.63 -4.64
N LEU A 151 -9.29 -7.68 -3.30
CA LEU A 151 -10.53 -7.42 -2.57
C LEU A 151 -10.91 -5.94 -2.57
N GLY A 152 -9.93 -5.04 -2.60
CA GLY A 152 -10.14 -3.60 -2.70
C GLY A 152 -10.30 -3.10 -4.14
N PHE A 153 -9.66 -3.76 -5.09
CA PHE A 153 -9.38 -3.16 -6.41
C PHE A 153 -9.72 -4.04 -7.60
N LEU A 154 -10.40 -5.18 -7.42
CA LEU A 154 -11.02 -5.89 -8.56
C LEU A 154 -12.02 -4.96 -9.26
N CYS A 155 -11.78 -4.71 -10.55
CA CYS A 155 -12.55 -3.78 -11.35
C CYS A 155 -13.00 -4.46 -12.65
N LEU A 156 -14.23 -4.98 -12.65
CA LEU A 156 -14.82 -5.68 -13.80
C LEU A 156 -15.92 -4.87 -14.49
N GLY A 157 -16.36 -3.77 -13.86
CA GLY A 157 -17.45 -2.95 -14.40
C GLY A 157 -18.78 -3.68 -14.39
N THR A 158 -18.99 -4.53 -13.40
CA THR A 158 -20.25 -5.24 -13.12
C THR A 158 -20.85 -4.75 -11.81
N GLU A 159 -22.12 -5.07 -11.54
CA GLU A 159 -22.74 -4.77 -10.23
C GLU A 159 -22.08 -5.53 -9.06
N THR A 160 -21.44 -6.67 -9.34
CA THR A 160 -20.75 -7.52 -8.36
C THR A 160 -19.34 -7.03 -8.04
N ALA A 161 -18.63 -6.47 -9.02
CA ALA A 161 -17.28 -5.91 -8.89
C ALA A 161 -17.15 -4.62 -9.73
N PRO A 162 -17.76 -3.51 -9.28
CA PRO A 162 -17.77 -2.26 -10.04
C PRO A 162 -16.41 -1.58 -10.11
N GLY A 163 -15.50 -1.89 -9.17
CA GLY A 163 -14.21 -1.23 -8.99
C GLY A 163 -14.12 -0.36 -7.75
N ASN A 164 -12.89 0.00 -7.40
CA ASN A 164 -12.53 0.98 -6.36
C ASN A 164 -13.18 0.74 -4.99
N ALA A 165 -13.39 -0.51 -4.59
CA ALA A 165 -14.00 -0.85 -3.30
C ALA A 165 -13.16 -0.29 -2.13
N GLY A 166 -11.83 -0.41 -2.19
CA GLY A 166 -10.90 0.15 -1.20
C GLY A 166 -10.97 1.68 -1.07
N LEU A 167 -11.10 2.41 -2.19
CA LEU A 167 -11.28 3.88 -2.13
C LEU A 167 -12.66 4.27 -1.59
N LYS A 168 -13.70 3.49 -1.90
CA LYS A 168 -15.04 3.67 -1.32
C LYS A 168 -15.06 3.34 0.18
N ASP A 169 -14.20 2.44 0.65
CA ASP A 169 -13.98 2.20 2.08
C ASP A 169 -13.41 3.45 2.77
N ILE A 170 -12.41 4.10 2.17
CA ILE A 170 -11.86 5.37 2.68
C ILE A 170 -12.95 6.44 2.73
N ILE A 171 -13.79 6.57 1.70
CA ILE A 171 -14.94 7.51 1.72
C ILE A 171 -15.92 7.17 2.84
N ALA A 172 -16.24 5.89 3.07
CA ALA A 172 -17.12 5.49 4.17
C ALA A 172 -16.51 5.82 5.54
N GLY A 173 -15.21 5.59 5.71
CA GLY A 173 -14.48 6.00 6.91
C GLY A 173 -14.47 7.51 7.12
N LEU A 174 -14.31 8.30 6.06
CA LEU A 174 -14.38 9.77 6.12
C LEU A 174 -15.78 10.27 6.48
N LYS A 175 -16.84 9.66 5.94
CA LYS A 175 -18.23 9.94 6.36
C LYS A 175 -18.43 9.61 7.83
N TRP A 176 -17.91 8.47 8.28
CA TRP A 176 -17.96 8.11 9.69
C TRP A 176 -17.19 9.11 10.59
N VAL A 177 -16.04 9.61 10.14
CA VAL A 177 -15.30 10.68 10.82
C VAL A 177 -16.15 11.95 10.92
N GLN A 178 -16.80 12.38 9.84
CA GLN A 178 -17.70 13.54 9.86
C GLN A 178 -18.80 13.39 10.92
N ASP A 179 -19.42 12.21 10.99
CA ASP A 179 -20.55 11.97 11.88
C ASP A 179 -20.15 11.82 13.36
N ASN A 180 -18.92 11.36 13.65
CA ASN A 180 -18.57 10.89 15.01
C ASN A 180 -17.36 11.58 15.66
N ILE A 181 -16.44 12.17 14.89
CA ILE A 181 -15.14 12.61 15.46
C ILE A 181 -15.26 13.72 16.50
N ALA A 182 -16.36 14.49 16.45
CA ALA A 182 -16.68 15.49 17.46
C ALA A 182 -16.78 14.90 18.87
N GLN A 183 -17.26 13.66 19.02
CA GLN A 183 -17.36 12.98 20.30
C GLN A 183 -15.98 12.57 20.86
N PHE A 184 -14.97 12.50 20.00
CA PHE A 184 -13.56 12.27 20.35
C PHE A 184 -12.74 13.57 20.40
N GLY A 185 -13.43 14.71 20.50
CA GLY A 185 -12.83 16.04 20.61
C GLY A 185 -12.27 16.63 19.31
N GLY A 186 -12.46 15.96 18.17
CA GLY A 186 -12.04 16.45 16.86
C GLY A 186 -13.03 17.45 16.25
N ASN A 187 -12.56 18.24 15.28
CA ASN A 187 -13.37 19.14 14.49
C ASN A 187 -13.63 18.52 13.09
N PRO A 188 -14.87 18.11 12.77
CA PRO A 188 -15.20 17.54 11.48
C PRO A 188 -14.97 18.51 10.30
N ASN A 189 -14.91 19.83 10.55
CA ASN A 189 -14.63 20.85 9.54
C ASN A 189 -13.13 21.18 9.35
N GLN A 190 -12.25 20.42 10.01
CA GLN A 190 -10.79 20.56 9.89
C GLN A 190 -10.12 19.19 9.75
N VAL A 191 -10.54 18.45 8.72
CA VAL A 191 -10.00 17.12 8.40
C VAL A 191 -8.89 17.23 7.36
N THR A 192 -7.71 16.73 7.72
CA THR A 192 -6.55 16.57 6.83
C THR A 192 -6.33 15.10 6.56
N LEU A 193 -6.35 14.70 5.29
CA LEU A 193 -6.02 13.34 4.89
C LEU A 193 -4.51 13.24 4.64
N PHE A 194 -3.85 12.19 5.11
CA PHE A 194 -2.42 11.99 4.85
C PHE A 194 -2.07 10.51 4.73
N GLY A 195 -1.07 10.21 3.91
CA GLY A 195 -0.62 8.84 3.65
C GLY A 195 0.76 8.82 3.02
N HIS A 196 1.31 7.62 2.87
CA HIS A 196 2.58 7.36 2.20
C HIS A 196 2.42 6.27 1.13
N GLY A 197 3.22 6.28 0.07
CA GLY A 197 3.18 5.24 -0.97
C GLY A 197 1.80 5.16 -1.63
N SER A 198 1.28 3.94 -1.80
CA SER A 198 -0.11 3.74 -2.22
C SER A 198 -1.17 4.39 -1.32
N GLY A 199 -0.90 4.57 -0.03
CA GLY A 199 -1.77 5.35 0.86
C GLY A 199 -1.79 6.82 0.46
N ALA A 200 -0.67 7.39 0.03
CA ALA A 200 -0.59 8.74 -0.53
C ALA A 200 -1.30 8.85 -1.88
N ALA A 201 -1.12 7.85 -2.76
CA ALA A 201 -1.89 7.80 -4.01
C ALA A 201 -3.40 7.76 -3.74
N ALA A 202 -3.87 6.97 -2.77
CA ALA A 202 -5.26 6.98 -2.34
C ALA A 202 -5.70 8.33 -1.78
N VAL A 203 -4.87 8.98 -0.95
CA VAL A 203 -5.13 10.33 -0.43
C VAL A 203 -5.37 11.30 -1.59
N ASP A 204 -4.49 11.29 -2.58
CA ASP A 204 -4.59 12.19 -3.72
C ASP A 204 -5.81 11.87 -4.60
N LEU A 205 -6.06 10.59 -4.89
CA LEU A 205 -7.25 10.14 -5.63
C LEU A 205 -8.57 10.53 -4.93
N VAL A 206 -8.61 10.50 -3.59
CA VAL A 206 -9.76 11.01 -2.82
C VAL A 206 -9.99 12.49 -3.08
N THR A 207 -8.94 13.30 -3.24
CA THR A 207 -9.10 14.73 -3.59
C THR A 207 -9.63 14.95 -5.02
N LEU A 208 -9.56 13.94 -5.88
CA LEU A 208 -10.07 13.99 -7.25
C LEU A 208 -11.52 13.51 -7.35
N SER A 209 -12.02 12.81 -6.34
CA SER A 209 -13.38 12.27 -6.36
C SER A 209 -14.42 13.26 -5.82
N PRO A 210 -15.55 13.47 -6.51
CA PRO A 210 -16.67 14.26 -5.97
C PRO A 210 -17.28 13.63 -4.71
N MET A 211 -17.04 12.34 -4.46
CA MET A 211 -17.51 11.67 -3.23
C MET A 211 -16.88 12.23 -1.95
N ALA A 212 -15.76 12.94 -2.07
CA ALA A 212 -15.02 13.52 -0.96
C ALA A 212 -15.41 14.97 -0.65
N GLU A 213 -16.32 15.58 -1.41
CA GLU A 213 -16.75 16.96 -1.21
C GLU A 213 -17.32 17.17 0.21
N GLY A 214 -16.78 18.16 0.93
CA GLY A 214 -17.14 18.44 2.32
C GLY A 214 -16.57 17.46 3.36
N LEU A 215 -15.90 16.38 2.95
CA LEU A 215 -15.31 15.40 3.87
C LEU A 215 -13.86 15.72 4.24
N VAL A 216 -13.10 16.28 3.29
CA VAL A 216 -11.66 16.55 3.40
C VAL A 216 -11.39 18.03 3.14
N HIS A 217 -10.51 18.62 3.94
CA HIS A 217 -10.22 20.06 3.91
C HIS A 217 -8.77 20.38 3.54
N ARG A 218 -7.87 19.39 3.68
CA ARG A 218 -6.44 19.45 3.33
C ARG A 218 -5.94 18.04 3.03
N ALA A 219 -4.87 17.91 2.25
CA ALA A 219 -4.26 16.62 1.96
C ALA A 219 -2.72 16.66 2.02
N ILE A 220 -2.09 15.56 2.43
CA ILE A 220 -0.64 15.37 2.40
C ILE A 220 -0.32 14.04 1.72
N SER A 221 0.35 14.10 0.58
CA SER A 221 0.71 12.98 -0.28
C SER A 221 2.22 12.77 -0.23
N GLN A 222 2.67 11.77 0.55
CA GLN A 222 4.09 11.48 0.74
C GLN A 222 4.51 10.31 -0.14
N SER A 223 5.40 10.54 -1.11
CA SER A 223 5.99 9.47 -1.93
C SER A 223 4.90 8.62 -2.60
N GLY A 224 3.92 9.29 -3.21
CA GLY A 224 2.80 8.68 -3.95
C GLY A 224 1.78 9.75 -4.34
N ASN A 225 1.13 9.61 -5.49
CA ASN A 225 0.17 10.58 -6.03
C ASN A 225 -0.70 9.92 -7.12
N ALA A 226 -1.79 10.58 -7.52
CA ALA A 226 -2.76 10.06 -8.48
C ALA A 226 -2.21 9.94 -9.92
N MET A 227 -1.17 10.70 -10.27
CA MET A 227 -0.50 10.64 -11.58
C MET A 227 0.64 9.61 -11.65
N ALA A 228 0.96 8.91 -10.56
CA ALA A 228 1.99 7.88 -10.59
C ALA A 228 1.59 6.73 -11.55
N PRO A 229 2.52 6.14 -12.31
CA PRO A 229 2.20 5.10 -13.30
C PRO A 229 1.45 3.91 -12.70
N TRP A 230 1.68 3.60 -11.43
CA TRP A 230 1.09 2.48 -10.70
C TRP A 230 -0.20 2.82 -9.95
N ALA A 231 -0.60 4.11 -9.85
CA ALA A 231 -1.68 4.55 -8.98
C ALA A 231 -3.09 4.26 -9.54
N VAL A 232 -3.24 4.24 -10.86
CA VAL A 232 -4.49 3.90 -11.55
C VAL A 232 -4.16 2.94 -12.70
N SER A 233 -4.87 1.83 -12.76
CA SER A 233 -4.72 0.81 -13.79
C SER A 233 -5.04 1.36 -15.18
N ARG A 234 -4.28 0.86 -16.16
CA ARG A 234 -4.49 1.07 -17.60
C ARG A 234 -5.10 -0.14 -18.29
N ASP A 235 -5.07 -1.29 -17.62
CA ASP A 235 -5.75 -2.50 -18.05
C ASP A 235 -6.25 -3.23 -16.80
N ASN A 236 -7.49 -2.92 -16.43
CA ASN A 236 -8.16 -3.50 -15.27
C ASN A 236 -8.49 -4.99 -15.46
N LEU A 237 -8.43 -5.52 -16.68
CA LEU A 237 -8.80 -6.91 -16.99
C LEU A 237 -7.58 -7.83 -17.11
N ARG A 238 -6.42 -7.33 -17.54
CA ARG A 238 -5.18 -8.12 -17.77
C ARG A 238 -4.90 -9.12 -16.64
N TYR A 239 -4.73 -8.62 -15.43
CA TYR A 239 -4.38 -9.46 -14.29
C TYR A 239 -5.58 -10.21 -13.70
N ALA A 240 -6.80 -9.70 -13.87
CA ALA A 240 -8.01 -10.44 -13.49
C ALA A 240 -8.15 -11.72 -14.34
N ILE A 241 -7.93 -11.61 -15.66
CA ILE A 241 -7.92 -12.75 -16.58
C ILE A 241 -6.77 -13.70 -16.24
N HIS A 242 -5.55 -13.19 -16.04
CA HIS A 242 -4.40 -14.02 -15.71
C HIS A 242 -4.62 -14.83 -14.40
N VAL A 243 -5.21 -14.20 -13.38
CA VAL A 243 -5.59 -14.90 -12.15
C VAL A 243 -6.65 -15.97 -12.40
N ALA A 244 -7.67 -15.70 -13.23
CA ALA A 244 -8.66 -16.70 -13.59
C ALA A 244 -8.04 -17.90 -14.33
N GLU A 245 -7.12 -17.64 -15.27
CA GLU A 245 -6.36 -18.66 -16.01
C GLU A 245 -5.49 -19.50 -15.06
N GLY A 246 -4.78 -18.86 -14.13
CA GLY A 246 -3.99 -19.55 -13.09
C GLY A 246 -4.84 -20.41 -12.14
N LEU A 247 -6.12 -20.06 -11.95
CA LEU A 247 -7.10 -20.88 -11.23
C LEU A 247 -7.69 -22.02 -12.09
N GLY A 248 -7.30 -22.14 -13.36
CA GLY A 248 -7.77 -23.16 -14.30
C GLY A 248 -9.09 -22.80 -15.01
N HIS A 249 -9.45 -21.51 -15.07
CA HIS A 249 -10.64 -21.04 -15.78
C HIS A 249 -10.26 -20.33 -17.08
N VAL A 250 -10.79 -20.82 -18.20
CA VAL A 250 -10.80 -20.06 -19.46
C VAL A 250 -12.08 -19.24 -19.48
N VAL A 251 -11.94 -17.92 -19.47
CA VAL A 251 -13.06 -16.98 -19.46
C VAL A 251 -13.21 -16.32 -20.83
N THR A 252 -14.44 -16.20 -21.31
CA THR A 252 -14.75 -15.58 -22.62
C THR A 252 -15.54 -14.28 -22.48
N ASN A 253 -16.05 -13.99 -21.29
CA ASN A 253 -16.81 -12.78 -21.00
C ASN A 253 -16.64 -12.35 -19.53
N ILE A 254 -17.08 -11.12 -19.26
CA ILE A 254 -16.94 -10.48 -17.94
C ILE A 254 -17.81 -11.15 -16.87
N GLU A 255 -18.97 -11.70 -17.25
CA GLU A 255 -19.87 -12.38 -16.33
C GLU A 255 -19.23 -13.67 -15.79
N GLU A 256 -18.59 -14.48 -16.64
CA GLU A 256 -17.80 -15.65 -16.26
C GLU A 256 -16.65 -15.25 -15.34
N LEU A 257 -15.91 -14.20 -15.70
CA LEU A 257 -14.81 -13.67 -14.89
C LEU A 257 -15.31 -13.26 -13.50
N SER A 258 -16.43 -12.54 -13.43
CA SER A 258 -17.04 -12.16 -12.16
C SER A 258 -17.49 -13.37 -11.33
N GLU A 259 -17.99 -14.43 -11.97
CA GLU A 259 -18.39 -15.65 -11.26
C GLU A 259 -17.17 -16.35 -10.63
N VAL A 260 -16.05 -16.43 -11.36
CA VAL A 260 -14.79 -17.00 -10.83
C VAL A 260 -14.37 -16.28 -9.56
N PHE A 261 -14.22 -14.95 -9.59
CA PHE A 261 -13.77 -14.19 -8.41
C PHE A 261 -14.73 -14.25 -7.22
N THR A 262 -16.04 -14.26 -7.46
CA THR A 262 -17.03 -14.31 -6.38
C THR A 262 -17.12 -15.68 -5.70
N ARG A 263 -16.82 -16.77 -6.42
CA ARG A 263 -16.86 -18.14 -5.88
C ARG A 263 -15.54 -18.63 -5.31
N THR A 264 -14.43 -18.00 -5.69
CA THR A 264 -13.08 -18.42 -5.27
C THR A 264 -12.81 -18.04 -3.82
N SER A 265 -12.09 -18.90 -3.09
CA SER A 265 -11.66 -18.60 -1.73
C SER A 265 -10.53 -17.57 -1.73
N VAL A 266 -10.42 -16.79 -0.65
CA VAL A 266 -9.32 -15.82 -0.48
C VAL A 266 -7.96 -16.51 -0.62
N ALA A 267 -7.79 -17.68 0.00
CA ALA A 267 -6.53 -18.44 -0.07
C ALA A 267 -6.12 -18.79 -1.51
N ALA A 268 -7.08 -19.20 -2.35
CA ALA A 268 -6.79 -19.55 -3.75
C ALA A 268 -6.49 -18.31 -4.60
N LEU A 269 -7.21 -17.19 -4.38
CA LEU A 269 -6.88 -15.92 -5.04
C LEU A 269 -5.46 -15.48 -4.68
N MET A 270 -5.12 -15.47 -3.39
CA MET A 270 -3.81 -15.02 -2.91
C MET A 270 -2.68 -15.93 -3.40
N ALA A 271 -2.91 -17.24 -3.55
CA ALA A 271 -1.91 -18.16 -4.10
C ALA A 271 -1.44 -17.73 -5.49
N ILE A 272 -2.37 -17.41 -6.40
CA ILE A 272 -2.01 -16.96 -7.76
C ILE A 272 -1.46 -15.53 -7.75
N ILE A 273 -2.00 -14.64 -6.92
CA ILE A 273 -1.53 -13.24 -6.82
C ILE A 273 -0.08 -13.18 -6.34
N ASN A 274 0.33 -14.05 -5.42
CA ASN A 274 1.72 -14.15 -4.95
C ASN A 274 2.70 -14.59 -6.05
N GLU A 275 2.22 -15.18 -7.14
CA GLU A 275 3.06 -15.64 -8.26
C GLU A 275 3.21 -14.58 -9.37
N LEU A 276 2.55 -13.43 -9.25
CA LEU A 276 2.66 -12.33 -10.22
C LEU A 276 4.02 -11.64 -10.09
N ASP A 277 4.70 -11.46 -11.21
CA ASP A 277 6.01 -10.84 -11.32
C ASP A 277 5.97 -9.71 -12.36
N LEU A 278 6.00 -8.46 -11.88
CA LEU A 278 5.66 -7.26 -12.64
C LEU A 278 6.85 -6.27 -12.70
N THR A 279 7.74 -6.45 -13.67
CA THR A 279 8.96 -5.64 -13.85
C THR A 279 8.71 -4.21 -14.33
N ASP A 280 7.57 -3.96 -14.97
CA ASP A 280 7.13 -2.63 -15.43
C ASP A 280 6.74 -1.70 -14.27
N ASN A 281 6.72 -2.19 -13.04
CA ASN A 281 6.20 -1.51 -11.83
C ASN A 281 4.69 -1.27 -11.86
N SER A 282 3.94 -1.98 -12.71
CA SER A 282 2.48 -2.02 -12.58
C SER A 282 2.07 -2.72 -11.29
N LEU A 283 0.85 -2.43 -10.83
CA LEU A 283 0.23 -3.15 -9.72
C LEU A 283 -0.94 -3.95 -10.26
N ALA A 284 -0.98 -5.23 -9.90
CA ALA A 284 -1.96 -6.17 -10.44
C ALA A 284 -3.41 -5.73 -10.22
N PHE A 285 -3.68 -5.24 -9.00
CA PHE A 285 -4.99 -4.73 -8.59
C PHE A 285 -4.81 -3.34 -7.98
N ALA A 286 -5.04 -2.33 -8.81
CA ALA A 286 -4.96 -0.92 -8.48
C ALA A 286 -6.32 -0.24 -8.76
N PRO A 287 -6.53 0.99 -8.25
CA PRO A 287 -7.67 1.82 -8.65
C PRO A 287 -7.89 1.85 -10.18
N CYS A 288 -9.12 1.97 -10.64
CA CYS A 288 -9.48 1.99 -12.06
C CYS A 288 -10.42 3.16 -12.38
N ILE A 289 -10.62 3.42 -13.67
CA ILE A 289 -11.70 4.28 -14.15
C ILE A 289 -12.97 3.45 -14.18
N GLU A 290 -13.97 3.81 -13.39
CA GLU A 290 -15.18 3.00 -13.28
C GLU A 290 -16.18 3.28 -14.39
N LYS A 291 -16.91 2.23 -14.76
CA LYS A 291 -18.01 2.31 -15.70
C LYS A 291 -19.11 3.23 -15.15
N ALA A 292 -19.28 4.38 -15.80
CA ALA A 292 -20.12 5.47 -15.30
C ALA A 292 -21.63 5.19 -15.31
N ASP A 293 -22.09 4.24 -16.13
CA ASP A 293 -23.51 3.94 -16.37
C ASP A 293 -24.01 2.68 -15.66
N LEU A 294 -23.29 2.19 -14.65
CA LEU A 294 -23.74 1.07 -13.83
C LEU A 294 -24.93 1.45 -12.95
N ALA A 295 -26.02 0.68 -13.09
CA ALA A 295 -27.23 0.90 -12.30
C ALA A 295 -26.95 0.73 -10.80
N ASN A 296 -27.45 1.67 -9.99
CA ASN A 296 -27.34 1.65 -8.53
C ASN A 296 -25.90 1.69 -7.97
N VAL A 297 -24.91 2.04 -8.79
CA VAL A 297 -23.52 2.21 -8.35
C VAL A 297 -23.09 3.65 -8.61
N GLN A 298 -22.71 4.35 -7.55
CA GLN A 298 -22.03 5.64 -7.71
C GLN A 298 -20.53 5.38 -7.96
N PRO A 299 -19.97 5.80 -9.11
CA PRO A 299 -18.54 5.67 -9.36
C PRO A 299 -17.76 6.61 -8.44
N PHE A 300 -16.65 6.11 -7.90
CA PHE A 300 -15.64 6.89 -7.21
C PHE A 300 -14.82 7.72 -8.22
N LEU A 301 -14.38 7.12 -9.33
CA LEU A 301 -13.72 7.80 -10.45
C LEU A 301 -14.39 7.43 -11.77
N SER A 302 -14.87 8.44 -12.51
CA SER A 302 -15.44 8.27 -13.85
C SER A 302 -14.60 8.92 -14.96
N LYS A 303 -13.50 9.58 -14.57
CA LYS A 303 -12.54 10.26 -15.43
C LYS A 303 -11.14 9.98 -14.90
N THR A 304 -10.15 10.09 -15.77
CA THR A 304 -8.75 9.92 -15.39
C THR A 304 -8.29 11.04 -14.46
N PRO A 305 -7.26 10.81 -13.62
CA PRO A 305 -6.64 11.88 -12.83
C PRO A 305 -6.24 13.09 -13.69
N THR A 306 -5.60 12.83 -14.83
CA THR A 306 -5.22 13.86 -15.81
C THR A 306 -6.42 14.70 -16.24
N GLN A 307 -7.52 14.07 -16.65
CA GLN A 307 -8.74 14.76 -17.09
C GLN A 307 -9.36 15.59 -15.96
N ILE A 308 -9.43 15.06 -14.73
CA ILE A 308 -10.02 15.76 -13.58
C ILE A 308 -9.24 17.03 -13.25
N ILE A 309 -7.90 16.93 -13.26
CA ILE A 309 -6.99 18.05 -13.00
C ILE A 309 -7.10 19.08 -14.13
N ASP A 310 -7.07 18.64 -15.39
CA ASP A 310 -7.18 19.52 -16.55
C ASP A 310 -8.51 20.29 -16.59
N ASP A 311 -9.60 19.63 -16.21
CA ASP A 311 -10.92 20.23 -16.09
C ASP A 311 -11.05 21.14 -14.85
N GLY A 312 -10.11 21.07 -13.89
CA GLY A 312 -10.16 21.84 -12.64
C GLY A 312 -11.27 21.39 -11.68
N THR A 313 -11.74 20.13 -11.81
CA THR A 313 -12.91 19.60 -11.08
C THR A 313 -12.57 18.87 -9.78
N PHE A 314 -11.29 18.79 -9.44
CA PHE A 314 -10.82 18.29 -8.15
C PHE A 314 -11.19 19.21 -6.98
N LEU A 315 -11.11 18.69 -5.75
CA LEU A 315 -11.34 19.47 -4.53
C LEU A 315 -10.33 20.62 -4.41
N GLN A 316 -10.84 21.84 -4.30
CA GLN A 316 -10.05 23.07 -4.19
C GLN A 316 -9.51 23.29 -2.76
N ILE A 317 -8.74 22.33 -2.26
CA ILE A 317 -8.17 22.29 -0.91
C ILE A 317 -6.62 22.41 -0.92
N PRO A 318 -6.00 22.99 0.11
CA PRO A 318 -4.54 22.99 0.20
C PRO A 318 -3.96 21.57 0.23
N VAL A 319 -2.84 21.37 -0.46
CA VAL A 319 -2.15 20.07 -0.50
C VAL A 319 -0.64 20.21 -0.28
N ILE A 320 -0.05 19.22 0.39
CA ILE A 320 1.40 18.96 0.38
C ILE A 320 1.63 17.71 -0.46
N ILE A 321 2.58 17.77 -1.38
CA ILE A 321 3.10 16.63 -2.14
C ILE A 321 4.59 16.54 -1.84
N GLY A 322 5.16 15.35 -1.79
CA GLY A 322 6.62 15.21 -1.75
C GLY A 322 7.10 13.82 -2.02
N PHE A 323 8.41 13.70 -2.05
CA PHE A 323 9.16 12.49 -2.37
C PHE A 323 10.51 12.53 -1.64
N VAL A 324 11.14 11.38 -1.45
CA VAL A 324 12.54 11.29 -1.02
C VAL A 324 13.49 11.37 -2.22
N ASP A 325 14.77 11.64 -2.04
CA ASP A 325 15.69 11.75 -3.18
C ASP A 325 16.13 10.42 -3.80
N ASN A 326 16.05 9.31 -3.05
CA ASN A 326 16.32 7.96 -3.55
C ASN A 326 15.10 7.04 -3.44
N GLU A 327 13.99 7.44 -4.06
CA GLU A 327 12.73 6.68 -4.11
C GLU A 327 12.88 5.26 -4.65
N GLY A 328 13.84 5.04 -5.55
CA GLY A 328 14.05 3.74 -6.19
C GLY A 328 14.57 2.66 -5.24
N THR A 329 14.95 3.00 -4.00
CA THR A 329 15.25 1.98 -2.98
C THR A 329 14.04 1.13 -2.64
N ILE A 330 12.83 1.52 -3.06
CA ILE A 330 11.66 0.64 -3.04
C ILE A 330 11.88 -0.66 -3.84
N ARG A 331 12.75 -0.65 -4.85
CA ARG A 331 13.15 -1.81 -5.67
C ARG A 331 14.53 -2.38 -5.33
N ALA A 332 15.06 -2.04 -4.15
CA ALA A 332 16.37 -2.51 -3.71
C ALA A 332 16.41 -4.03 -3.50
N ASP A 333 15.32 -4.60 -2.98
CA ASP A 333 15.24 -6.04 -2.68
C ASP A 333 15.31 -6.86 -3.97
N GLU A 334 14.53 -6.47 -4.98
CA GLU A 334 14.50 -7.13 -6.29
C GLU A 334 15.85 -7.01 -7.02
N ALA A 335 16.60 -5.94 -6.80
CA ALA A 335 17.94 -5.79 -7.36
C ALA A 335 19.01 -6.62 -6.64
N LEU A 336 18.89 -6.80 -5.32
CA LEU A 336 19.91 -7.46 -4.48
C LEU A 336 19.67 -8.96 -4.33
N ASN A 337 18.41 -9.36 -4.25
CA ASN A 337 18.00 -10.71 -3.86
C ASN A 337 17.31 -11.48 -5.01
N ASP A 338 16.80 -10.77 -6.03
CA ASP A 338 16.20 -11.37 -7.23
C ASP A 338 17.06 -11.12 -8.48
N ASP A 339 16.52 -11.44 -9.66
CA ASP A 339 17.23 -11.39 -10.94
C ASP A 339 16.94 -10.13 -11.78
N TRP A 340 16.32 -9.10 -11.18
CA TRP A 340 15.86 -7.91 -11.92
C TRP A 340 16.99 -7.19 -12.65
N LEU A 341 18.19 -7.08 -12.06
CA LEU A 341 19.34 -6.47 -12.74
C LEU A 341 19.73 -7.23 -14.02
N THR A 342 19.71 -8.56 -13.97
CA THR A 342 20.04 -9.40 -15.13
C THR A 342 18.96 -9.27 -16.19
N ARG A 343 17.69 -9.39 -15.80
CA ARG A 343 16.55 -9.27 -16.71
C ARG A 343 16.47 -7.90 -17.36
N MET A 344 16.77 -6.83 -16.62
CA MET A 344 16.76 -5.47 -17.14
C MET A 344 17.92 -5.21 -18.12
N GLU A 345 19.09 -5.82 -17.89
CA GLU A 345 20.20 -5.79 -18.85
C GLU A 345 19.85 -6.56 -20.14
N GLU A 346 19.19 -7.71 -20.01
CA GLU A 346 18.79 -8.56 -21.14
C GLU A 346 17.63 -7.96 -21.95
N SER A 347 16.66 -7.36 -21.27
CA SER A 347 15.41 -6.86 -21.85
C SER A 347 14.94 -5.59 -21.13
N PHE A 348 15.52 -4.44 -21.50
CA PHE A 348 15.15 -3.15 -20.89
C PHE A 348 13.70 -2.75 -21.19
N SER A 349 13.12 -3.19 -22.32
CA SER A 349 11.72 -2.92 -22.69
C SER A 349 10.74 -3.43 -21.64
N ASP A 350 11.03 -4.57 -21.00
CA ASP A 350 10.17 -5.19 -19.97
C ASP A 350 10.10 -4.36 -18.68
N PHE A 351 10.97 -3.35 -18.54
CA PHE A 351 11.02 -2.43 -17.40
C PHE A 351 10.47 -1.04 -17.74
N LEU A 352 10.01 -0.80 -18.97
CA LEU A 352 9.33 0.43 -19.33
C LEU A 352 8.04 0.59 -18.52
N GLN A 353 7.76 1.82 -18.11
CA GLN A 353 6.62 2.09 -17.25
C GLN A 353 5.28 1.90 -17.98
N PRO A 354 4.22 1.47 -17.27
CA PRO A 354 2.92 1.20 -17.87
C PRO A 354 2.23 2.45 -18.41
N ASP A 355 2.72 3.65 -18.10
CA ASP A 355 2.19 4.92 -18.60
C ASP A 355 2.75 5.36 -19.95
N LEU A 356 3.40 4.42 -20.66
CA LEU A 356 3.88 4.60 -22.02
C LEU A 356 3.06 3.75 -23.01
N LYS A 357 2.76 4.33 -24.17
CA LYS A 357 2.20 3.64 -25.34
C LYS A 357 3.13 3.76 -26.53
N PHE A 358 3.17 2.71 -27.33
CA PHE A 358 4.02 2.61 -28.51
C PHE A 358 3.17 2.31 -29.75
N SER A 359 3.62 2.80 -30.89
CA SER A 359 2.95 2.53 -32.18
C SER A 359 3.26 1.13 -32.75
N GLY A 360 4.25 0.45 -32.17
CA GLY A 360 4.69 -0.91 -32.48
C GLY A 360 6.11 -1.16 -31.94
N ASP A 361 6.63 -2.36 -32.15
CA ASP A 361 7.89 -2.85 -31.56
C ASP A 361 9.12 -1.97 -31.89
N ASP A 362 9.20 -1.46 -33.12
CA ASP A 362 10.29 -0.56 -33.54
C ASP A 362 10.29 0.76 -32.74
N ASP A 363 9.10 1.27 -32.45
CA ASP A 363 8.90 2.52 -31.70
C ASP A 363 9.21 2.31 -30.21
N GLU A 364 8.74 1.19 -29.65
CA GLU A 364 9.08 0.75 -28.30
C GLU A 364 10.59 0.60 -28.12
N THR A 365 11.24 -0.16 -29.02
CA THR A 365 12.69 -0.39 -28.99
C THR A 365 13.47 0.93 -29.01
N ARG A 366 13.08 1.87 -29.89
CA ARG A 366 13.73 3.19 -29.99
C ARG A 366 13.55 4.02 -28.71
N VAL A 367 12.38 3.96 -28.07
CA VAL A 367 12.13 4.68 -26.80
C VAL A 367 12.87 4.00 -25.65
N ALA A 368 12.89 2.67 -25.61
CA ALA A 368 13.66 1.87 -24.65
C ALA A 368 15.15 2.22 -24.69
N GLU A 369 15.76 2.22 -25.87
CA GLU A 369 17.17 2.59 -26.08
C GLU A 369 17.44 4.02 -25.61
N ARG A 370 16.52 4.96 -25.89
CA ARG A 370 16.65 6.35 -25.47
C ARG A 370 16.62 6.50 -23.96
N ILE A 371 15.71 5.81 -23.27
CA ILE A 371 15.60 5.82 -21.81
C ILE A 371 16.82 5.12 -21.20
N ARG A 372 17.19 3.93 -21.69
CA ARG A 372 18.39 3.21 -21.25
C ARG A 372 19.64 4.09 -21.38
N SER A 373 19.82 4.75 -22.52
CA SER A 373 20.96 5.64 -22.75
C SER A 373 20.99 6.83 -21.80
N TYR A 374 19.83 7.39 -21.43
CA TYR A 374 19.75 8.50 -20.48
C TYR A 374 20.21 8.11 -19.07
N TYR A 375 19.82 6.93 -18.58
CA TYR A 375 20.13 6.49 -17.21
C TYR A 375 21.46 5.74 -17.09
N PHE A 376 21.77 4.87 -18.05
CA PHE A 376 22.88 3.92 -17.99
C PHE A 376 23.98 4.21 -19.02
N GLY A 377 23.69 5.00 -20.07
CA GLY A 377 24.66 5.23 -21.16
C GLY A 377 25.12 3.90 -21.78
N ASP A 378 26.45 3.74 -21.85
CA ASP A 378 27.09 2.51 -22.33
C ASP A 378 27.46 1.54 -21.18
N GLU A 379 27.10 1.86 -19.93
CA GLU A 379 27.37 1.00 -18.77
C GLU A 379 26.39 -0.19 -18.72
N SER A 380 26.82 -1.27 -18.07
CA SER A 380 25.97 -2.45 -17.84
C SER A 380 25.10 -2.29 -16.61
N ILE A 381 23.87 -2.78 -16.67
CA ILE A 381 22.94 -2.83 -15.56
C ILE A 381 23.33 -3.99 -14.63
N ASN A 382 24.05 -3.69 -13.55
CA ASN A 382 24.57 -4.69 -12.60
C ASN A 382 24.84 -4.08 -11.23
N LEU A 383 25.17 -4.93 -10.25
CA LEU A 383 25.41 -4.52 -8.85
C LEU A 383 26.41 -3.36 -8.70
N PRO A 384 27.56 -3.32 -9.41
CA PRO A 384 28.47 -2.16 -9.37
C PRO A 384 27.87 -0.81 -9.79
N HIS A 385 26.83 -0.79 -10.62
CA HIS A 385 26.15 0.43 -11.09
C HIS A 385 24.68 0.48 -10.62
N ILE A 386 24.40 -0.11 -9.46
CA ILE A 386 23.05 -0.18 -8.89
C ILE A 386 22.45 1.19 -8.62
N ASP A 387 23.25 2.23 -8.40
CA ASP A 387 22.81 3.61 -8.24
C ASP A 387 21.99 4.11 -9.45
N ARG A 388 22.34 3.68 -10.67
CA ARG A 388 21.59 4.01 -11.90
C ARG A 388 20.23 3.34 -11.95
N TYR A 389 20.18 2.09 -11.49
CA TYR A 389 18.94 1.33 -11.34
C TYR A 389 18.01 2.00 -10.31
N ILE A 390 18.54 2.36 -9.15
CA ILE A 390 17.80 3.10 -8.12
C ILE A 390 17.32 4.45 -8.65
N GLN A 391 18.16 5.18 -9.39
CA GLN A 391 17.76 6.44 -10.01
C GLN A 391 16.64 6.27 -11.05
N TYR A 392 16.71 5.22 -11.89
CA TYR A 392 15.67 4.90 -12.87
C TYR A 392 14.32 4.69 -12.19
N HIS A 393 14.24 3.77 -11.22
CA HIS A 393 12.99 3.45 -10.51
C HIS A 393 12.49 4.64 -9.69
N GLY A 394 13.37 5.39 -9.02
CA GLY A 394 12.96 6.54 -8.23
C GLY A 394 12.37 7.67 -9.06
N HIS A 395 12.94 7.92 -10.24
CA HIS A 395 12.40 8.89 -11.18
C HIS A 395 11.03 8.47 -11.72
N THR A 396 10.96 7.25 -12.24
CA THR A 396 9.80 6.75 -12.98
C THR A 396 8.60 6.47 -12.08
N MET A 397 8.82 5.91 -10.89
CA MET A 397 7.73 5.58 -9.98
C MET A 397 7.20 6.78 -9.22
N MET A 398 8.05 7.77 -8.89
CA MET A 398 7.71 8.80 -7.90
C MET A 398 8.08 10.23 -8.26
N MET A 399 9.37 10.53 -8.49
CA MET A 399 9.82 11.92 -8.59
C MET A 399 9.15 12.65 -9.77
N ILE A 400 9.10 12.02 -10.94
CA ILE A 400 8.55 12.63 -12.15
C ILE A 400 7.04 12.87 -11.99
N SER A 401 6.30 11.87 -11.52
CA SER A 401 4.85 11.99 -11.29
C SER A 401 4.52 13.04 -10.21
N SER A 402 5.28 13.09 -9.12
CA SER A 402 5.04 14.04 -8.02
C SER A 402 5.23 15.50 -8.45
N ILE A 403 6.23 15.77 -9.28
CA ILE A 403 6.47 17.11 -9.83
C ILE A 403 5.41 17.47 -10.88
N ARG A 404 5.01 16.52 -11.74
CA ARG A 404 3.94 16.71 -12.72
C ARG A 404 2.61 16.99 -12.05
N GLU A 405 2.22 16.21 -11.04
CA GLU A 405 1.02 16.39 -10.23
C GLU A 405 1.01 17.78 -9.59
N ALA A 406 2.06 18.14 -8.84
CA ALA A 406 2.15 19.43 -8.18
C ALA A 406 2.05 20.60 -9.18
N ARG A 407 2.69 20.48 -10.35
CA ARG A 407 2.62 21.48 -11.42
C ARG A 407 1.22 21.61 -11.99
N ASN A 408 0.62 20.50 -12.41
CA ASN A 408 -0.69 20.48 -13.06
C ASN A 408 -1.79 20.96 -12.12
N ARG A 409 -1.76 20.51 -10.88
CA ARG A 409 -2.65 20.98 -9.83
C ARG A 409 -2.48 22.47 -9.55
N ALA A 410 -1.26 22.95 -9.33
CA ALA A 410 -1.01 24.37 -9.07
C ALA A 410 -1.44 25.29 -10.22
N MET A 411 -1.38 24.83 -11.47
CA MET A 411 -1.88 25.57 -12.64
C MET A 411 -3.41 25.72 -12.68
N LYS A 412 -4.11 24.78 -12.05
CA LYS A 412 -5.58 24.64 -12.11
C LYS A 412 -6.27 25.02 -10.80
N SER A 413 -5.49 25.15 -9.73
CA SER A 413 -5.94 25.60 -8.40
C SER A 413 -6.46 27.04 -8.43
N SER A 414 -7.48 27.29 -7.60
CA SER A 414 -7.95 28.64 -7.32
C SER A 414 -6.87 29.48 -6.61
N LEU A 415 -6.97 30.81 -6.65
CA LEU A 415 -5.99 31.71 -6.03
C LEU A 415 -5.76 31.47 -4.53
N ASN A 416 -6.72 30.86 -3.83
CA ASN A 416 -6.65 30.59 -2.39
C ASN A 416 -6.31 29.11 -2.08
N THR A 417 -6.00 28.31 -3.09
CA THR A 417 -5.71 26.88 -2.96
C THR A 417 -4.22 26.66 -3.16
N ALA A 418 -3.48 26.49 -2.08
CA ALA A 418 -2.03 26.33 -2.11
C ALA A 418 -1.60 24.87 -2.36
N THR A 419 -0.64 24.68 -3.25
CA THR A 419 0.09 23.42 -3.42
C THR A 419 1.49 23.63 -2.89
N TYR A 420 1.97 22.75 -2.02
CA TYR A 420 3.32 22.74 -1.48
C TYR A 420 4.05 21.48 -1.97
N LEU A 421 5.32 21.62 -2.33
CA LEU A 421 6.16 20.51 -2.76
C LEU A 421 7.40 20.42 -1.88
N TYR A 422 7.76 19.21 -1.44
CA TYR A 422 9.03 18.96 -0.75
C TYR A 422 9.84 17.82 -1.39
N GLN A 423 11.14 17.88 -1.15
CA GLN A 423 12.06 16.75 -1.32
C GLN A 423 12.74 16.48 0.03
N TYR A 424 12.76 15.22 0.44
CA TYR A 424 13.44 14.79 1.65
C TYR A 424 14.72 14.01 1.31
N SER A 425 15.86 14.48 1.82
CA SER A 425 17.19 13.91 1.53
C SER A 425 17.94 13.48 2.80
N TYR A 426 17.39 13.72 3.98
CA TYR A 426 18.08 13.51 5.23
C TYR A 426 18.18 12.02 5.61
N ARG A 427 19.39 11.47 5.58
CA ARG A 427 19.72 10.15 6.12
C ARG A 427 20.25 10.31 7.54
N GLY A 428 19.49 9.84 8.53
CA GLY A 428 19.94 9.82 9.92
C GLY A 428 19.74 8.46 10.57
N THR A 429 19.85 8.39 11.90
CA THR A 429 19.92 7.09 12.60
C THR A 429 18.56 6.43 12.82
N LEU A 430 17.47 7.19 12.60
CA LEU A 430 16.10 6.68 12.70
C LEU A 430 15.62 6.01 11.40
N GLY A 431 16.15 6.45 10.26
CA GLY A 431 15.82 5.89 8.95
C GLY A 431 16.55 4.58 8.66
N THR A 432 16.33 4.08 7.45
CA THR A 432 16.89 2.82 6.96
C THR A 432 18.42 2.87 6.91
N GLN A 433 19.06 1.87 7.50
CA GLN A 433 20.51 1.72 7.43
C GLN A 433 20.87 0.79 6.26
N LEU A 434 21.00 1.36 5.06
CA LEU A 434 21.45 0.62 3.89
C LEU A 434 22.95 0.30 3.98
N GLU A 435 23.28 -0.97 3.77
CA GLU A 435 24.66 -1.47 3.70
C GLU A 435 25.16 -1.55 2.24
N GLU A 436 26.45 -1.79 2.05
CA GLU A 436 27.03 -2.04 0.73
C GLU A 436 26.33 -3.22 0.01
N PRO A 437 26.03 -3.12 -1.30
CA PRO A 437 26.47 -2.08 -2.24
C PRO A 437 25.56 -0.85 -2.34
N LEU A 438 24.50 -0.74 -1.52
CA LEU A 438 23.52 0.36 -1.53
C LEU A 438 23.80 1.43 -0.48
N ASN A 439 25.07 1.74 -0.24
CA ASN A 439 25.43 2.76 0.74
C ASN A 439 25.29 4.18 0.16
N LEU A 440 24.05 4.64 0.04
CA LEU A 440 23.70 5.95 -0.53
C LEU A 440 23.74 7.02 0.56
N ASP A 441 24.39 8.17 0.31
CA ASP A 441 24.43 9.31 1.26
C ASP A 441 23.13 10.14 1.22
N SER A 442 21.97 9.48 1.28
CA SER A 442 20.67 10.12 1.15
C SER A 442 19.52 9.25 1.68
N ALA A 443 18.30 9.78 1.68
CA ALA A 443 17.13 9.13 2.24
C ALA A 443 16.56 8.03 1.31
N ALA A 444 16.34 6.85 1.88
CA ALA A 444 15.63 5.76 1.24
C ALA A 444 14.12 5.98 1.27
N HIS A 445 13.39 5.31 0.37
CA HIS A 445 11.92 5.29 0.36
C HIS A 445 11.35 4.97 1.75
N SER A 446 10.41 5.80 2.23
CA SER A 446 9.79 5.76 3.58
C SER A 446 10.62 6.29 4.74
N ASP A 447 11.87 6.71 4.55
CA ASP A 447 12.74 7.12 5.67
C ASP A 447 12.16 8.29 6.48
N GLU A 448 11.40 9.20 5.88
CA GLU A 448 10.81 10.32 6.60
C GLU A 448 9.73 9.88 7.60
N LEU A 449 9.11 8.71 7.40
CA LEU A 449 8.09 8.17 8.31
C LEU A 449 8.68 7.81 9.67
N ALA A 450 9.92 7.31 9.69
CA ALA A 450 10.62 6.97 10.93
C ALA A 450 10.76 8.19 11.85
N TYR A 451 10.85 9.40 11.27
CA TYR A 451 10.87 10.65 12.02
C TYR A 451 9.46 11.06 12.46
N LEU A 452 8.45 10.98 11.59
CA LEU A 452 7.08 11.36 11.95
C LEU A 452 6.51 10.53 13.12
N PHE A 453 6.78 9.23 13.16
CA PHE A 453 6.16 8.28 14.09
C PHE A 453 7.06 7.84 15.27
N TYR A 454 8.23 8.46 15.44
CA TYR A 454 9.19 8.11 16.50
C TYR A 454 8.64 8.28 17.93
N THR A 455 8.75 7.25 18.79
CA THR A 455 8.22 7.23 20.18
C THR A 455 9.21 7.55 21.29
N GLY A 456 10.52 7.52 21.01
CA GLY A 456 11.55 7.88 22.00
C GLY A 456 12.09 6.75 22.89
N THR A 457 11.88 5.47 22.59
CA THR A 457 12.30 4.36 23.46
C THR A 457 13.62 3.66 23.11
N THR A 458 14.40 4.15 22.14
CA THR A 458 15.74 3.61 21.84
C THR A 458 16.84 4.66 22.07
N GLY A 459 17.57 4.54 23.19
CA GLY A 459 18.98 4.94 23.34
C GLY A 459 19.45 6.34 22.91
N GLN A 460 18.58 7.36 22.98
CA GLN A 460 18.78 8.77 22.58
C GLN A 460 19.30 8.96 21.16
N ALA A 461 18.36 8.99 20.20
CA ALA A 461 18.58 9.52 18.87
C ALA A 461 19.39 10.84 18.92
N PRO A 462 20.38 11.03 18.02
CA PRO A 462 21.15 12.26 17.88
C PRO A 462 20.26 13.51 17.89
N ALA A 463 20.80 14.60 18.45
CA ALA A 463 20.07 15.88 18.50
C ALA A 463 19.60 16.34 17.11
N ARG A 464 20.37 16.02 16.05
CA ARG A 464 20.00 16.32 14.66
C ARG A 464 18.74 15.56 14.24
N ASP A 465 18.68 14.25 14.47
CA ASP A 465 17.50 13.43 14.18
C ASP A 465 16.25 13.97 14.91
N LEU A 466 16.40 14.33 16.19
CA LEU A 466 15.31 14.91 16.97
C LEU A 466 14.86 16.28 16.44
N THR A 467 15.79 17.08 15.91
CA THR A 467 15.48 18.38 15.30
C THR A 467 14.73 18.19 13.98
N ILE A 468 15.15 17.26 13.12
CA ILE A 468 14.44 16.91 11.88
C ILE A 468 13.03 16.41 12.20
N ARG A 469 12.89 15.50 13.16
CA ARG A 469 11.59 15.07 13.69
C ARG A 469 10.72 16.27 14.07
N ASP A 470 11.25 17.19 14.89
CA ASP A 470 10.46 18.32 15.38
C ASP A 470 10.04 19.28 14.26
N ILE A 471 10.90 19.52 13.27
CA ILE A 471 10.59 20.28 12.06
C ILE A 471 9.45 19.60 11.29
N LEU A 472 9.57 18.32 10.95
CA LEU A 472 8.58 17.60 10.16
C LEU A 472 7.21 17.56 10.86
N VAL A 473 7.18 17.13 12.12
CA VAL A 473 5.92 17.02 12.86
C VAL A 473 5.29 18.41 13.06
N GLU A 474 6.07 19.44 13.35
CA GLU A 474 5.52 20.80 13.47
C GLU A 474 4.93 21.29 12.14
N ARG A 475 5.60 21.09 11.01
CA ARG A 475 5.07 21.46 9.68
C ARG A 475 3.79 20.72 9.34
N TRP A 476 3.73 19.41 9.54
CA TRP A 476 2.54 18.59 9.24
C TRP A 476 1.35 19.00 10.12
N THR A 477 1.58 19.17 11.43
CA THR A 477 0.52 19.53 12.37
C THR A 477 0.06 20.98 12.19
N ASN A 478 0.96 21.91 11.86
CA ASN A 478 0.58 23.29 11.53
C ASN A 478 -0.17 23.35 10.20
N PHE A 479 0.22 22.59 9.19
CA PHE A 479 -0.55 22.45 7.97
C PHE A 479 -1.97 21.96 8.26
N ALA A 480 -2.13 20.93 9.10
CA ALA A 480 -3.47 20.46 9.49
C ALA A 480 -4.30 21.54 10.23
N LYS A 481 -3.66 22.38 11.05
CA LYS A 481 -4.30 23.47 11.81
C LYS A 481 -4.72 24.65 10.92
N THR A 482 -3.84 25.09 10.02
CA THR A 482 -3.95 26.39 9.34
C THR A 482 -4.06 26.26 7.82
N GLY A 483 -3.51 25.22 7.22
CA GLY A 483 -3.32 25.09 5.76
C GLY A 483 -1.96 25.59 5.28
N GLU A 484 -1.12 26.05 6.20
CA GLU A 484 0.25 26.50 5.90
C GLU A 484 1.24 25.65 6.71
N PRO A 485 2.27 25.05 6.08
CA PRO A 485 3.25 24.21 6.77
C PRO A 485 4.33 25.06 7.46
N SER A 486 3.93 26.02 8.29
CA SER A 486 4.83 26.88 9.06
C SER A 486 5.54 26.09 10.18
N THR A 487 6.72 26.54 10.60
CA THR A 487 7.46 25.98 11.74
C THR A 487 8.19 27.09 12.48
N THR A 488 8.35 26.93 13.79
CA THR A 488 9.21 27.78 14.61
C THR A 488 10.62 27.23 14.76
N SER A 489 10.81 25.95 14.41
CA SER A 489 12.10 25.24 14.42
C SER A 489 13.00 25.54 13.23
N SER A 490 12.55 26.32 12.24
CA SER A 490 13.34 26.69 11.06
C SER A 490 12.97 28.07 10.54
N GLU A 491 13.98 28.81 10.08
CA GLU A 491 13.80 30.13 9.44
C GLU A 491 13.41 30.01 7.95
N ILE A 492 13.43 28.81 7.39
CA ILE A 492 13.13 28.58 5.98
C ILE A 492 11.62 28.62 5.74
N LEU A 493 11.20 29.65 5.00
CA LEU A 493 9.83 29.79 4.52
C LEU A 493 9.55 28.77 3.42
N TRP A 494 8.63 27.83 3.68
CA TRP A 494 8.11 26.92 2.66
C TRP A 494 7.08 27.66 1.81
N ARG A 495 7.51 28.09 0.63
CA ARG A 495 6.65 28.79 -0.33
C ARG A 495 5.78 27.80 -1.10
N PRO A 496 4.53 28.16 -1.44
CA PRO A 496 3.73 27.37 -2.35
C PRO A 496 4.43 27.18 -3.70
N PHE A 497 4.30 25.98 -4.24
CA PHE A 497 4.60 25.66 -5.62
C PHE A 497 3.60 26.39 -6.52
N THR A 498 4.11 27.00 -7.59
CA THR A 498 3.28 27.70 -8.59
C THR A 498 3.78 27.36 -9.99
N ALA A 499 2.94 27.58 -11.00
CA ALA A 499 3.31 27.40 -12.40
C ALA A 499 4.50 28.26 -12.87
N VAL A 500 4.76 29.37 -12.16
CA VAL A 500 5.87 30.29 -12.46
C VAL A 500 7.08 29.96 -11.60
N ASN A 501 6.83 29.79 -10.30
CA ASN A 501 7.87 29.50 -9.31
C ASN A 501 7.69 28.08 -8.82
N HIS A 502 8.51 27.18 -9.37
CA HIS A 502 8.60 25.78 -8.97
C HIS A 502 9.43 25.67 -7.67
N TYR A 503 8.91 26.19 -6.57
CA TYR A 503 9.56 26.14 -5.27
C TYR A 503 9.41 24.76 -4.61
N TYR A 504 10.49 24.31 -3.99
CA TYR A 504 10.53 23.10 -3.19
C TYR A 504 11.08 23.47 -1.82
N LEU A 505 10.51 22.89 -0.77
CA LEU A 505 11.24 22.76 0.48
C LEU A 505 12.16 21.54 0.35
N HIS A 506 13.44 21.70 0.65
CA HIS A 506 14.41 20.61 0.65
C HIS A 506 14.89 20.38 2.07
N ILE A 507 14.65 19.17 2.58
CA ILE A 507 15.19 18.73 3.85
C ILE A 507 16.54 18.10 3.51
N LEU A 508 17.62 18.73 3.95
CA LEU A 508 18.95 18.54 3.39
C LEU A 508 19.55 17.16 3.69
N ALA A 509 20.36 16.65 2.76
CA ALA A 509 21.24 15.51 3.01
C ALA A 509 22.32 15.85 4.05
N ASP A 510 22.88 14.82 4.68
CA ASP A 510 23.92 15.00 5.71
C ASP A 510 25.19 15.67 5.14
N SER A 511 25.53 15.38 3.88
CA SER A 511 26.60 16.05 3.13
C SER A 511 26.39 17.56 2.99
N ASP A 512 25.16 17.97 2.72
CA ASP A 512 24.80 19.37 2.43
C ASP A 512 24.72 20.19 3.72
N ILE A 513 24.27 19.57 4.81
CA ILE A 513 24.26 20.16 6.15
C ILE A 513 25.68 20.51 6.61
N GLY A 514 26.69 19.71 6.25
CA GLY A 514 28.10 20.02 6.59
C GLY A 514 28.57 21.40 6.10
N THR A 515 27.91 21.95 5.08
CA THR A 515 28.19 23.27 4.49
C THR A 515 27.21 24.37 4.92
N SER A 516 26.11 24.01 5.62
CA SER A 516 24.98 24.89 5.96
C SER A 516 24.69 24.87 7.46
N SER A 517 24.39 26.02 8.06
CA SER A 517 23.87 26.06 9.45
C SER A 517 22.39 25.68 9.57
N SER A 518 21.69 25.52 8.44
CA SER A 518 20.28 25.13 8.34
C SER A 518 20.14 23.67 7.96
N LEU A 519 19.09 23.01 8.46
CA LEU A 519 18.70 21.63 8.09
C LEU A 519 17.75 21.58 6.88
N GLU A 520 17.26 22.74 6.46
CA GLU A 520 16.36 22.88 5.32
C GLU A 520 16.88 23.97 4.38
N SER A 521 16.46 23.91 3.13
CA SER A 521 16.64 24.98 2.16
C SER A 521 15.39 25.13 1.28
N SER A 522 15.31 26.24 0.54
CA SER A 522 14.32 26.41 -0.51
C SER A 522 15.00 26.29 -1.87
N LEU A 523 14.61 25.29 -2.66
CA LEU A 523 15.13 25.09 -4.01
C LEU A 523 14.17 25.66 -5.05
N LEU A 524 14.73 26.11 -6.17
CA LEU A 524 13.97 26.54 -7.34
C LEU A 524 14.26 25.57 -8.48
N ASN A 525 13.28 24.73 -8.83
CA ASN A 525 13.35 23.79 -9.95
C ASN A 525 14.61 22.90 -10.02
N PRO A 526 14.96 22.14 -8.96
CA PRO A 526 16.20 21.36 -8.92
C PRO A 526 16.25 20.22 -9.95
N HIS A 527 15.10 19.73 -10.42
CA HIS A 527 14.99 18.55 -11.30
C HIS A 527 14.68 18.87 -12.77
N GLY A 528 15.01 20.09 -13.22
CA GLY A 528 14.62 20.60 -14.53
C GLY A 528 15.01 19.70 -15.71
N ASN A 529 16.20 19.08 -15.67
CA ASN A 529 16.69 18.23 -16.75
C ASN A 529 15.92 16.91 -16.87
N ALA A 530 15.69 16.22 -15.75
CA ALA A 530 14.93 14.97 -15.74
C ALA A 530 13.49 15.21 -16.16
N ILE A 531 12.86 16.27 -15.64
CA ILE A 531 11.50 16.63 -16.04
C ILE A 531 11.43 16.98 -17.53
N PHE A 532 12.38 17.75 -18.06
CA PHE A 532 12.41 18.05 -19.50
C PHE A 532 12.54 16.78 -20.36
N PHE A 533 13.41 15.85 -19.96
CA PHE A 533 13.59 14.57 -20.67
C PHE A 533 12.29 13.76 -20.73
N TRP A 534 11.62 13.60 -19.59
CA TRP A 534 10.38 12.82 -19.51
C TRP A 534 9.19 13.51 -20.17
N GLU A 535 9.05 14.84 -20.05
CA GLU A 535 8.00 15.59 -20.75
C GLU A 535 8.14 15.47 -22.28
N ASP A 536 9.37 15.38 -22.81
CA ASP A 536 9.59 15.14 -24.23
C ASP A 536 9.12 13.74 -24.65
N ILE A 537 9.39 12.70 -23.86
CA ILE A 537 8.85 11.34 -24.10
C ILE A 537 7.32 11.36 -24.01
N TYR A 538 6.77 11.92 -22.94
CA TYR A 538 5.33 11.97 -22.70
C TYR A 538 4.56 12.77 -23.74
N SER A 539 5.19 13.75 -24.40
CA SER A 539 4.57 14.52 -25.48
C SER A 539 4.00 13.66 -26.61
N THR A 540 4.58 12.46 -26.81
CA THR A 540 4.19 11.51 -27.87
C THR A 540 3.70 10.18 -27.29
N HIS A 541 4.30 9.71 -26.20
CA HIS A 541 4.12 8.35 -25.69
C HIS A 541 3.29 8.25 -24.42
N PHE A 542 2.78 9.35 -23.85
CA PHE A 542 1.97 9.25 -22.64
C PHE A 542 0.68 8.44 -22.88
N LEU A 543 0.49 7.42 -22.06
CA LEU A 543 -0.73 6.64 -21.93
C LEU A 543 -1.42 7.05 -20.62
N ASP A 544 -2.55 7.73 -20.75
CA ASP A 544 -3.38 8.05 -19.59
C ASP A 544 -4.08 6.77 -19.08
N ALA A 545 -4.59 6.80 -17.85
CA ALA A 545 -5.33 5.66 -17.30
C ALA A 545 -6.55 5.32 -18.16
N GLU A 546 -6.84 4.04 -18.35
CA GLU A 546 -8.03 3.58 -19.07
C GLU A 546 -8.57 2.29 -18.47
N SER A 547 -9.82 1.96 -18.80
CA SER A 547 -10.43 0.73 -18.34
C SER A 547 -11.24 0.10 -19.45
N ASN A 548 -11.13 -1.22 -19.55
CA ASN A 548 -11.80 -2.07 -20.52
C ASN A 548 -12.92 -2.88 -19.82
N TRP A 549 -13.99 -3.13 -20.57
CA TRP A 549 -15.19 -3.83 -20.12
C TRP A 549 -15.57 -4.98 -21.05
N VAL A 550 -14.71 -5.34 -22.00
CA VAL A 550 -14.93 -6.41 -22.97
C VAL A 550 -13.70 -7.30 -22.97
N ILE A 551 -13.92 -8.60 -22.75
CA ILE A 551 -12.92 -9.63 -23.05
C ILE A 551 -12.98 -9.87 -24.54
N ASN A 552 -11.99 -9.40 -25.29
CA ASN A 552 -11.86 -9.76 -26.69
C ASN A 552 -11.33 -11.21 -26.77
N ASP A 553 -11.84 -11.99 -27.72
CA ASP A 553 -11.24 -13.28 -28.06
C ASP A 553 -9.77 -13.03 -28.39
N ARG A 554 -8.86 -13.52 -27.54
CA ARG A 554 -7.43 -13.52 -27.84
C ARG A 554 -7.26 -14.35 -29.12
N ASN A 555 -7.05 -13.70 -30.26
CA ASN A 555 -6.56 -14.41 -31.44
C ASN A 555 -5.27 -15.12 -31.01
N GLU A 556 -5.15 -16.41 -31.29
CA GLU A 556 -4.03 -17.29 -30.90
C GLU A 556 -2.64 -16.84 -31.41
N ASP A 557 -2.51 -15.66 -32.02
CA ASP A 557 -1.28 -15.11 -32.61
C ASP A 557 -0.54 -14.09 -31.70
N GLU A 558 -1.12 -13.64 -30.58
CA GLU A 558 -0.36 -12.85 -29.57
C GLU A 558 0.24 -13.79 -28.52
N THR A 559 1.34 -14.46 -28.87
CA THR A 559 2.22 -15.08 -27.88
C THR A 559 3.00 -13.99 -27.13
N THR A 560 2.38 -13.39 -26.12
CA THR A 560 3.13 -12.76 -25.03
C THR A 560 3.92 -13.85 -24.31
N VAL A 561 5.23 -13.64 -24.18
CA VAL A 561 6.19 -14.56 -23.58
C VAL A 561 5.66 -15.06 -22.23
N ALA A 562 5.34 -16.35 -22.16
CA ALA A 562 5.16 -17.03 -20.89
C ALA A 562 6.51 -16.97 -20.13
N PRO A 563 6.52 -16.72 -18.81
CA PRO A 563 7.76 -16.76 -18.04
C PRO A 563 8.34 -18.17 -18.16
N THR A 564 9.51 -18.30 -18.76
CA THR A 564 10.20 -19.58 -18.87
C THR A 564 10.62 -20.04 -17.48
N THR A 565 9.86 -20.96 -16.88
CA THR A 565 10.31 -21.74 -15.72
C THR A 565 11.43 -22.67 -16.17
N ALA A 566 12.69 -22.25 -16.01
CA ALA A 566 13.83 -23.12 -16.20
C ALA A 566 13.95 -24.08 -15.00
N ALA A 567 13.57 -25.35 -15.21
CA ALA A 567 13.88 -26.42 -14.27
C ALA A 567 15.42 -26.63 -14.20
N PRO A 568 16.01 -26.85 -13.00
CA PRO A 568 17.45 -26.95 -12.87
C PRO A 568 17.95 -28.32 -13.35
N THR A 569 18.56 -28.36 -14.54
CA THR A 569 19.37 -29.50 -14.97
C THR A 569 20.70 -29.52 -14.22
N THR A 570 20.87 -30.54 -13.37
CA THR A 570 22.15 -30.90 -12.77
C THR A 570 23.07 -31.50 -13.82
N ALA A 571 24.13 -30.77 -14.18
CA ALA A 571 25.25 -31.31 -14.94
C ALA A 571 26.43 -31.61 -13.99
N ALA A 572 26.84 -32.88 -13.93
CA ALA A 572 28.13 -33.30 -13.40
C ALA A 572 28.91 -34.02 -14.53
N PRO A 573 30.25 -33.91 -14.56
CA PRO A 573 31.04 -34.11 -15.78
C PRO A 573 31.32 -35.59 -16.07
N GLY A 574 31.42 -35.89 -17.37
CA GLY A 574 31.55 -37.24 -17.90
C GLY A 574 32.91 -37.91 -17.66
N THR A 575 32.88 -39.24 -17.75
CA THR A 575 34.02 -40.07 -18.17
C THR A 575 33.52 -41.23 -19.04
N THR A 576 34.36 -41.54 -20.02
CA THR A 576 34.22 -42.39 -21.23
C THR A 576 34.08 -43.89 -20.99
N THR A 577 33.28 -44.62 -21.79
CA THR A 577 33.70 -45.66 -22.80
C THR A 577 32.49 -46.40 -23.44
N PRO A 578 32.65 -47.05 -24.62
CA PRO A 578 31.53 -47.31 -25.55
C PRO A 578 31.07 -48.78 -25.66
N GLY A 579 29.85 -48.97 -26.18
CA GLY A 579 29.49 -50.08 -27.06
C GLY A 579 28.32 -50.95 -26.60
N VAL A 580 27.25 -50.98 -27.42
CA VAL A 580 26.66 -52.18 -28.07
C VAL A 580 25.21 -51.87 -28.49
N GLU A 581 24.95 -51.88 -29.80
CA GLU A 581 23.63 -51.94 -30.44
C GLU A 581 22.96 -53.28 -30.15
N ILE A 582 21.67 -53.33 -29.82
CA ILE A 582 20.74 -54.39 -30.28
C ILE A 582 19.31 -53.81 -30.47
N GLN A 583 18.71 -54.27 -31.57
CA GLN A 583 17.46 -53.92 -32.24
C GLN A 583 16.15 -54.16 -31.44
N THR A 584 15.12 -53.39 -31.82
CA THR A 584 13.67 -53.63 -31.60
C THR A 584 13.18 -54.92 -32.28
N PRO A 585 12.00 -55.46 -31.89
CA PRO A 585 10.80 -55.17 -32.70
C PRO A 585 9.46 -55.08 -31.93
N GLU A 586 8.48 -54.54 -32.66
CA GLU A 586 7.11 -54.14 -32.32
C GLU A 586 6.07 -55.27 -32.12
N THR A 587 5.07 -54.98 -31.26
CA THR A 587 3.60 -55.26 -31.35
C THR A 587 3.06 -56.71 -31.42
N PRO A 588 1.75 -57.00 -31.19
CA PRO A 588 0.57 -56.13 -30.98
C PRO A 588 -0.38 -56.50 -29.80
N GLU A 589 -1.38 -55.62 -29.56
CA GLU A 589 -2.60 -55.87 -28.76
C GLU A 589 -3.50 -56.98 -29.33
N PRO A 590 -4.51 -57.46 -28.57
CA PRO A 590 -5.88 -56.98 -28.86
C PRO A 590 -6.86 -56.93 -27.68
N GLY A 591 -7.90 -56.08 -27.81
CA GLY A 591 -9.27 -56.59 -27.90
C GLY A 591 -10.24 -56.33 -26.73
N GLU A 592 -11.22 -55.48 -27.02
CA GLU A 592 -12.42 -55.09 -26.28
C GLU A 592 -13.32 -56.26 -25.82
N ASN A 593 -14.13 -56.02 -24.78
CA ASN A 593 -15.56 -56.37 -24.81
C ASN A 593 -16.40 -55.62 -23.75
N GLU A 594 -17.59 -55.27 -24.20
CA GLU A 594 -18.57 -54.32 -23.67
C GLU A 594 -19.74 -55.07 -22.97
N VAL A 595 -20.71 -54.30 -22.44
CA VAL A 595 -22.15 -54.62 -22.24
C VAL A 595 -22.67 -54.84 -20.79
N THR A 596 -23.13 -53.72 -20.20
CA THR A 596 -24.44 -53.38 -19.57
C THR A 596 -25.28 -54.38 -18.74
N THR A 597 -25.81 -53.96 -17.56
CA THR A 597 -27.23 -53.52 -17.31
C THR A 597 -27.67 -53.56 -15.83
N ALA A 598 -28.33 -52.47 -15.42
CA ALA A 598 -29.53 -52.32 -14.54
C ALA A 598 -29.64 -52.88 -13.09
N ALA A 599 -30.06 -51.97 -12.19
CA ALA A 599 -30.62 -52.13 -10.82
C ALA A 599 -32.05 -52.77 -10.83
N PRO A 600 -32.81 -53.02 -9.70
CA PRO A 600 -32.76 -52.37 -8.37
C PRO A 600 -33.18 -53.20 -7.10
N SER A 601 -33.24 -52.50 -5.95
CA SER A 601 -34.07 -52.67 -4.73
C SER A 601 -33.56 -53.47 -3.51
N GLY A 602 -33.77 -52.92 -2.30
CA GLY A 602 -34.04 -53.70 -1.07
C GLY A 602 -33.17 -53.43 0.18
N ASP A 603 -33.79 -52.73 1.15
CA ASP A 603 -33.45 -52.38 2.54
C ASP A 603 -32.54 -53.25 3.48
N ALA A 604 -31.90 -52.49 4.40
CA ALA A 604 -31.58 -52.71 5.83
C ALA A 604 -30.61 -53.83 6.31
N THR A 605 -29.46 -53.45 6.91
CA THR A 605 -29.12 -53.61 8.37
C THR A 605 -27.65 -53.27 8.72
N THR A 606 -27.49 -52.37 9.70
CA THR A 606 -26.43 -52.18 10.73
C THR A 606 -24.98 -52.69 10.55
N VAL A 607 -23.97 -51.79 10.54
CA VAL A 607 -22.62 -51.98 11.14
C VAL A 607 -22.04 -50.62 11.64
N ALA A 608 -21.34 -50.67 12.79
CA ALA A 608 -20.73 -49.58 13.58
C ALA A 608 -19.44 -48.95 12.97
N PRO A 609 -18.90 -47.83 13.52
CA PRO A 609 -17.91 -46.97 12.86
C PRO A 609 -16.46 -47.36 13.18
N SER A 610 -15.54 -47.23 12.22
CA SER A 610 -14.10 -47.38 12.45
C SER A 610 -13.25 -46.27 11.82
N SER A 611 -12.38 -45.71 12.68
CA SER A 611 -11.01 -45.25 12.43
C SER A 611 -10.76 -44.06 11.49
N ALA A 612 -11.02 -42.86 11.98
CA ALA A 612 -10.32 -41.63 11.55
C ALA A 612 -9.60 -40.90 12.71
N SER A 613 -9.68 -41.39 13.96
CA SER A 613 -9.14 -40.70 15.14
C SER A 613 -7.76 -41.16 15.60
N THR A 614 -7.12 -42.11 14.91
CA THR A 614 -5.81 -42.65 15.31
C THR A 614 -4.63 -42.09 14.51
N ALA A 615 -4.88 -41.38 13.40
CA ALA A 615 -3.83 -40.79 12.56
C ALA A 615 -3.41 -39.38 13.02
N VAL A 616 -4.24 -38.67 13.80
CA VAL A 616 -3.95 -37.30 14.26
C VAL A 616 -3.06 -37.28 15.51
N SER A 617 -3.02 -38.38 16.28
CA SER A 617 -2.24 -38.43 17.52
C SER A 617 -0.75 -38.73 17.33
N TYR A 618 -0.33 -39.30 16.19
CA TYR A 618 1.11 -39.56 15.93
C TYR A 618 1.84 -38.34 15.35
N THR A 619 1.14 -37.46 14.62
CA THR A 619 1.75 -36.25 14.04
C THR A 619 2.09 -35.21 15.10
N LEU A 620 1.28 -35.07 16.16
CA LEU A 620 1.56 -34.13 17.25
C LEU A 620 2.79 -34.54 18.09
N VAL A 621 3.02 -35.84 18.29
CA VAL A 621 4.14 -36.33 19.11
C VAL A 621 5.48 -36.16 18.39
N ILE A 622 5.52 -36.31 17.06
CA ILE A 622 6.74 -36.14 16.25
C ILE A 622 7.17 -34.68 16.19
N VAL A 623 6.22 -33.74 16.02
CA VAL A 623 6.54 -32.30 15.98
C VAL A 623 7.09 -31.81 17.32
N THR A 624 6.53 -32.27 18.45
CA THR A 624 7.07 -31.92 19.78
C THR A 624 8.46 -32.50 20.05
N LEU A 625 8.80 -33.66 19.47
CA LEU A 625 10.13 -34.27 19.65
C LEU A 625 11.22 -33.51 18.87
N PHE A 626 10.90 -32.99 17.68
CA PHE A 626 11.83 -32.19 16.88
C PHE A 626 12.09 -30.80 17.49
N THR A 627 11.08 -30.15 18.06
CA THR A 627 11.27 -28.87 18.77
C THR A 627 12.09 -29.02 20.07
N LEU A 628 12.01 -30.17 20.74
CA LEU A 628 12.81 -30.41 21.94
C LEU A 628 14.28 -30.72 21.60
N LEU A 629 14.52 -31.40 20.48
CA LEU A 629 15.87 -31.73 20.00
C LEU A 629 16.59 -30.51 19.39
N SER A 630 15.88 -29.59 18.73
CA SER A 630 16.49 -28.35 18.22
C SER A 630 16.92 -27.41 19.36
N HIS A 631 16.14 -27.32 20.44
CA HIS A 631 16.52 -26.53 21.61
C HIS A 631 17.72 -27.09 22.39
N LEU A 632 17.91 -28.42 22.40
CA LEU A 632 19.09 -29.04 23.04
C LEU A 632 20.37 -28.88 22.21
N HIS A 633 20.26 -28.74 20.88
CA HIS A 633 21.41 -28.48 20.00
C HIS A 633 21.89 -27.02 20.06
N SER A 634 20.98 -26.07 20.24
CA SER A 634 21.34 -24.64 20.34
C SER A 634 21.98 -24.26 21.68
N SER A 635 21.80 -25.04 22.75
CA SER A 635 22.43 -24.77 24.06
C SER A 635 23.85 -25.33 24.23
N GLN A 636 24.41 -26.04 23.25
CA GLN A 636 25.79 -26.55 23.28
C GLN A 636 26.78 -25.78 22.38
N LEU A 637 26.33 -24.70 21.72
CA LEU A 637 27.19 -23.81 20.94
C LEU A 637 27.51 -22.47 21.64
N LEU A 638 27.08 -22.33 22.91
CA LEU A 638 27.45 -21.22 23.81
C LEU A 638 27.92 -21.80 25.15
N SER A 639 29.03 -22.55 25.12
CA SER A 639 29.89 -22.85 26.28
C SER A 639 31.34 -22.97 25.86
#